data_AF-N4WYH5-F1
#
_entry.id   AF-N4WYH5-F1
#
_cell.length_a   1.000
_cell.length_b   1.000
_cell.length_c   1.000
_cell.angle_alpha   90.00
_cell.angle_beta   90.00
_cell.angle_gamma   90.00
#
_symmetry.space_group_name_H-M   'P 1'
#
loop_
_entity.id
_entity.type
_entity.pdbx_description
1 polymer ?
#
loop_
_entity_poly.entity_id
_entity_poly.type
_entity_poly.pdbx_seq_one_letter_code
_entity_poly.pdbx_strand_id
1 'polypeptide(L)'
;GDYATAIARYNAILNAPGVNDALVAQTEKHLARAEEEKSVPKADAIYEEATTNNTVSGIFNAYLKGYNWYPNDNRFVEGLKNSEEQLFDWAVRQHHNARYSTAIKRYEMIINAPIAEEDLLNRVNRKMEQAQNEERPADVIYQLAQEEPTASGKLELNLEGYETYPDDDRFNEGLKNSTDALYKWATSKHQSGNFETANDRYAKLLEVPNLSSELEKLIQIRKSYAEDGQRTPSVSGFLNEAENEDYSSAKLNVLADGYHIHNGNQQIVEHINQAAASLLNWATSKHLEGEYDTAEARYQKVLNTPGISDKNKEVAESKLQYAENDEPLPNADDLYNEYEQETTASGMLETSSLGYRLYPNDQRFEDALYESVDALLNWATSQHEEQRYDTAADRYSKILATPVIDQLLANEAEIKLDYAEDQQSIPSADNLYSQAESDGTASGSFELFEKGLILYPDNQELLSGLNSSAMNLFLWAKNQHEDRRYQVAIKRYDKLINSPVVSDSIKNIASRNKENAQNQELPTRQIIDRTYSQDTIFEALNSQLSLSIPPQTDKYRNDTGYIHSDYVSSENTGVITGSGVNLRVNPNLNDDPPYNVGEGTTFKMLGTVDGENVSGSTKWYHIKYDGEELYVHSSLAKETSGLSLTQTANVYEKTSTDSHVFDTLTVDDNLTVVEKTGDWYEVELGLWTNAKSSEVMSYLNPENNDVYQHLVLDSSPGVTANQLNRLLTGRGILEGAGQAFIDAGLEHSVNEVYLISHAILETGAGTDNVSPLATGVKVGKNDDGDLMLVSSENEDNLSSIKTVYNMFGIDAVDDNALSAGARKAYREGWFSPEEAIKGGAEFIGERYIHSSYNQNTLYKMRWNPENPGNHQYATDMGWAVKQVSTMKNMYNQLDNPILHFDIPEYR
;
A
#
# COMPACT_ATOMS: atom_id res chain seq x y z
N GLY A 1 -13.82 -20.44 107.68
CA GLY A 1 -13.19 -20.25 108.99
C GLY A 1 -14.12 -20.82 110.03
N ASP A 2 -15.21 -20.11 110.32
CA ASP A 2 -16.32 -20.64 111.10
C ASP A 2 -17.46 -21.12 110.17
N TYR A 3 -17.35 -22.37 109.70
CA TYR A 3 -18.27 -22.93 108.71
C TYR A 3 -19.64 -23.26 109.29
N ALA A 4 -19.70 -23.71 110.56
CA ALA A 4 -20.96 -24.02 111.23
C ALA A 4 -21.84 -22.76 111.36
N THR A 5 -21.26 -21.63 111.76
CA THR A 5 -21.98 -20.35 111.81
C THR A 5 -22.38 -19.90 110.41
N ALA A 6 -21.49 -20.00 109.41
CA ALA A 6 -21.80 -19.60 108.05
C ALA A 6 -22.96 -20.41 107.44
N ILE A 7 -22.96 -21.74 107.57
CA ILE A 7 -24.05 -22.62 107.14
C ILE A 7 -25.37 -22.21 107.79
N ALA A 8 -25.38 -21.97 109.10
CA ALA A 8 -26.58 -21.53 109.80
C ALA A 8 -27.10 -20.17 109.29
N ARG A 9 -26.20 -19.23 108.99
CA ARG A 9 -26.57 -17.91 108.45
C ARG A 9 -27.05 -17.99 107.00
N TYR A 10 -26.41 -18.78 106.15
CA TYR A 10 -26.85 -19.00 104.78
C TYR A 10 -28.23 -19.67 104.73
N ASN A 11 -28.46 -20.73 105.52
CA ASN A 11 -29.79 -21.32 105.66
C ASN A 11 -30.83 -20.32 106.17
N ALA A 12 -30.47 -19.41 107.08
CA ALA A 12 -31.38 -18.36 107.52
C ALA A 12 -31.71 -17.36 106.40
N ILE A 13 -30.74 -17.01 105.55
CA ILE A 13 -30.94 -16.16 104.37
C ILE A 13 -31.84 -16.86 103.34
N LEU A 14 -31.62 -18.14 103.07
CA LEU A 14 -32.45 -18.92 102.12
C LEU A 14 -33.90 -19.10 102.58
N ASN A 15 -34.13 -19.18 103.89
CA ASN A 15 -35.47 -19.31 104.47
C ASN A 15 -36.18 -17.96 104.71
N ALA A 16 -35.54 -16.83 104.39
CA ALA A 16 -36.13 -15.52 104.61
C ALA A 16 -37.17 -15.18 103.50
N PRO A 17 -38.39 -14.74 103.86
CA PRO A 17 -39.42 -14.40 102.89
C PRO A 17 -39.05 -13.12 102.12
N GLY A 18 -39.21 -13.16 100.79
CA GLY A 18 -38.99 -12.00 99.91
C GLY A 18 -37.53 -11.78 99.48
N VAL A 19 -36.63 -12.74 99.71
CA VAL A 19 -35.27 -12.69 99.15
C VAL A 19 -35.34 -12.92 97.63
N ASN A 20 -34.58 -12.12 96.88
CA ASN A 20 -34.56 -12.24 95.42
C ASN A 20 -33.77 -13.48 94.97
N ASP A 21 -34.15 -14.02 93.80
CA ASP A 21 -33.58 -15.28 93.29
C ASP A 21 -32.05 -15.22 93.10
N ALA A 22 -31.51 -14.05 92.78
CA ALA A 22 -30.06 -13.84 92.65
C ALA A 22 -29.31 -14.01 93.98
N LEU A 23 -29.84 -13.46 95.08
CA LEU A 23 -29.25 -13.62 96.40
C LEU A 23 -29.46 -15.04 96.94
N VAL A 24 -30.58 -15.69 96.60
CA VAL A 24 -30.81 -17.12 96.89
C VAL A 24 -29.72 -17.97 96.22
N ALA A 25 -29.57 -17.89 94.90
CA ALA A 25 -28.59 -18.70 94.15
C ALA A 25 -27.15 -18.45 94.61
N GLN A 26 -26.78 -17.19 94.89
CA GLN A 26 -25.47 -16.86 95.45
C GLN A 26 -25.28 -17.48 96.83
N THR A 27 -26.30 -17.39 97.70
CA THR A 27 -26.28 -17.96 99.05
C THR A 27 -26.20 -19.48 99.03
N GLU A 28 -26.91 -20.17 98.14
CA GLU A 28 -26.82 -21.62 97.93
C GLU A 28 -25.40 -22.05 97.53
N LYS A 29 -24.75 -21.29 96.64
CA LYS A 29 -23.38 -21.55 96.22
C LYS A 29 -22.35 -21.35 97.35
N HIS A 30 -22.56 -20.34 98.18
CA HIS A 30 -21.75 -20.13 99.38
C HIS A 30 -22.02 -21.18 100.46
N LEU A 31 -23.27 -21.62 100.61
CA LEU A 31 -23.68 -22.71 101.50
C LEU A 31 -23.01 -24.02 101.10
N ALA A 32 -23.08 -24.43 99.84
CA ALA A 32 -22.42 -25.64 99.34
C ALA A 32 -20.90 -25.64 99.61
N ARG A 33 -20.22 -24.49 99.45
CA ARG A 33 -18.80 -24.36 99.83
C ARG A 33 -18.57 -24.51 101.33
N ALA A 34 -19.45 -23.92 102.14
CA ALA A 34 -19.34 -23.99 103.59
C ALA A 34 -19.60 -25.41 104.12
N GLU A 35 -20.54 -26.15 103.52
CA GLU A 35 -20.80 -27.57 103.79
C GLU A 35 -19.61 -28.46 103.43
N GLU A 36 -18.86 -28.11 102.39
CA GLU A 36 -17.59 -28.76 102.03
C GLU A 36 -16.36 -28.23 102.81
N GLU A 37 -16.56 -27.35 103.80
CA GLU A 37 -15.50 -26.67 104.57
C GLU A 37 -14.45 -25.91 103.70
N LYS A 38 -14.86 -25.46 102.50
CA LYS A 38 -14.01 -24.70 101.57
C LYS A 38 -14.23 -23.20 101.72
N SER A 39 -13.18 -22.42 101.58
CA SER A 39 -13.30 -20.96 101.53
C SER A 39 -13.98 -20.52 100.24
N VAL A 40 -14.80 -19.47 100.34
CA VAL A 40 -15.28 -18.71 99.18
C VAL A 40 -14.08 -17.98 98.55
N PRO A 41 -13.86 -18.11 97.22
CA PRO A 41 -12.79 -17.38 96.54
C PRO A 41 -12.95 -15.87 96.72
N LYS A 42 -11.91 -15.13 97.13
CA LYS A 42 -12.01 -13.69 97.33
C LYS A 42 -12.17 -12.95 96.00
N ALA A 43 -13.05 -11.95 95.96
CA ALA A 43 -13.26 -11.10 94.80
C ALA A 43 -11.93 -10.48 94.30
N ASP A 44 -11.12 -9.89 95.19
CA ASP A 44 -9.86 -9.26 94.77
C ASP A 44 -8.86 -10.24 94.15
N ALA A 45 -8.81 -11.48 94.62
CA ALA A 45 -7.93 -12.51 94.05
C ALA A 45 -8.39 -12.95 92.65
N ILE A 46 -9.70 -13.05 92.43
CA ILE A 46 -10.25 -13.38 91.10
C ILE A 46 -10.09 -12.18 90.15
N TYR A 47 -10.22 -10.95 90.65
CA TYR A 47 -10.01 -9.74 89.86
C TYR A 47 -8.53 -9.55 89.46
N GLU A 48 -7.61 -9.85 90.36
CA GLU A 48 -6.16 -9.89 90.07
C GLU A 48 -5.85 -10.98 89.03
N GLU A 49 -6.43 -12.19 89.16
CA GLU A 49 -6.34 -13.26 88.16
C GLU A 49 -6.84 -12.80 86.78
N ALA A 50 -7.95 -12.06 86.73
CA ALA A 50 -8.54 -11.56 85.49
C ALA A 50 -7.71 -10.44 84.83
N THR A 51 -7.12 -9.55 85.63
CA THR A 51 -6.32 -8.41 85.14
C THR A 51 -4.88 -8.79 84.77
N THR A 52 -4.38 -9.92 85.26
CA THR A 52 -3.02 -10.41 84.97
C THR A 52 -2.95 -11.49 83.89
N ASN A 53 -4.09 -11.99 83.41
CA ASN A 53 -4.12 -12.99 82.34
C ASN A 53 -3.71 -12.38 80.97
N ASN A 54 -2.98 -13.13 80.16
CA ASN A 54 -2.43 -12.66 78.88
C ASN A 54 -3.12 -13.25 77.64
N THR A 55 -4.17 -14.06 77.81
CA THR A 55 -4.95 -14.62 76.71
C THR A 55 -6.37 -14.09 76.76
N VAL A 56 -6.95 -13.70 75.62
CA VAL A 56 -8.33 -13.20 75.56
C VAL A 56 -9.35 -14.20 76.14
N SER A 57 -9.19 -15.51 75.88
CA SER A 57 -10.05 -16.55 76.45
C SER A 57 -9.82 -16.72 77.96
N GLY A 58 -8.59 -16.56 78.44
CA GLY A 58 -8.26 -16.63 79.87
C GLY A 58 -8.80 -15.43 80.65
N ILE A 59 -8.69 -14.23 80.09
CA ILE A 59 -9.29 -12.99 80.63
C ILE A 59 -10.81 -13.16 80.74
N PHE A 60 -11.48 -13.58 79.65
CA PHE A 60 -12.93 -13.83 79.65
C PHE A 60 -13.34 -14.87 80.70
N ASN A 61 -12.66 -16.03 80.74
CA ASN A 61 -12.98 -17.08 81.71
C ASN A 61 -12.79 -16.62 83.16
N ALA A 62 -11.77 -15.80 83.44
CA ALA A 62 -11.52 -15.25 84.78
C ALA A 62 -12.59 -14.24 85.19
N TYR A 63 -13.00 -13.33 84.29
CA TYR A 63 -14.11 -12.41 84.53
C TYR A 63 -15.46 -13.13 84.65
N LEU A 64 -15.73 -14.13 83.83
CA LEU A 64 -16.93 -14.98 83.92
C LEU A 64 -16.99 -15.74 85.26
N LYS A 65 -15.86 -16.30 85.68
CA LYS A 65 -15.71 -16.91 87.01
C LYS A 65 -15.99 -15.89 88.12
N GLY A 66 -15.46 -14.68 88.01
CA GLY A 66 -15.71 -13.58 88.93
C GLY A 66 -17.19 -13.20 89.01
N TYR A 67 -17.82 -12.97 87.87
CA TYR A 67 -19.25 -12.65 87.75
C TYR A 67 -20.13 -13.76 88.35
N ASN A 68 -19.84 -15.02 88.08
CA ASN A 68 -20.58 -16.15 88.63
C ASN A 68 -20.48 -16.26 90.17
N TRP A 69 -19.44 -15.70 90.80
CA TRP A 69 -19.31 -15.62 92.27
C TRP A 69 -19.87 -14.32 92.84
N TYR A 70 -19.76 -13.24 92.08
CA TYR A 70 -20.03 -11.86 92.51
C TYR A 70 -20.77 -11.07 91.40
N PRO A 71 -22.03 -11.42 91.09
CA PRO A 71 -22.75 -10.84 89.95
C PRO A 71 -23.10 -9.35 90.14
N ASN A 72 -23.05 -8.85 91.38
CA ASN A 72 -23.30 -7.44 91.72
C ASN A 72 -22.03 -6.59 91.87
N ASP A 73 -20.84 -7.17 91.67
CA ASP A 73 -19.58 -6.41 91.70
C ASP A 73 -19.30 -5.85 90.29
N ASN A 74 -19.43 -4.53 90.16
CA ASN A 74 -19.28 -3.83 88.89
C ASN A 74 -17.95 -4.14 88.18
N ARG A 75 -16.88 -4.47 88.92
CA ARG A 75 -15.58 -4.83 88.34
C ARG A 75 -15.68 -6.08 87.47
N PHE A 76 -16.48 -7.05 87.87
CA PHE A 76 -16.69 -8.29 87.09
C PHE A 76 -17.74 -8.11 86.01
N VAL A 77 -18.75 -7.27 86.23
CA VAL A 77 -19.76 -6.93 85.21
C VAL A 77 -19.10 -6.21 84.03
N GLU A 78 -18.41 -5.10 84.28
CA GLU A 78 -17.72 -4.33 83.24
C GLU A 78 -16.54 -5.10 82.64
N GLY A 79 -15.80 -5.83 83.48
CA GLY A 79 -14.69 -6.67 83.03
C GLY A 79 -15.12 -7.79 82.09
N LEU A 80 -16.25 -8.46 82.40
CA LEU A 80 -16.81 -9.52 81.55
C LEU A 80 -17.28 -8.94 80.21
N LYS A 81 -18.03 -7.83 80.20
CA LYS A 81 -18.45 -7.12 78.97
C LYS A 81 -17.26 -6.73 78.08
N ASN A 82 -16.23 -6.11 78.67
CA ASN A 82 -15.02 -5.72 77.94
C ASN A 82 -14.25 -6.94 77.40
N SER A 83 -14.28 -8.06 78.12
CA SER A 83 -13.64 -9.30 77.69
C SER A 83 -14.41 -10.03 76.59
N GLU A 84 -15.75 -9.91 76.55
CA GLU A 84 -16.61 -10.42 75.47
C GLU A 84 -16.26 -9.74 74.14
N GLU A 85 -16.12 -8.41 74.12
CA GLU A 85 -15.69 -7.65 72.93
C GLU A 85 -14.26 -8.01 72.48
N GLN A 86 -13.31 -8.12 73.42
CA GLN A 86 -11.94 -8.56 73.09
C GLN A 86 -11.90 -9.98 72.51
N LEU A 87 -12.75 -10.86 73.04
CA LEU A 87 -12.86 -12.24 72.57
C LEU A 87 -13.53 -12.29 71.19
N PHE A 88 -14.51 -11.43 70.93
CA PHE A 88 -15.15 -11.26 69.62
C PHE A 88 -14.13 -10.80 68.57
N ASP A 89 -13.41 -9.71 68.82
CA ASP A 89 -12.41 -9.18 67.89
C ASP A 89 -11.29 -10.19 67.60
N TRP A 90 -10.93 -11.00 68.59
CA TRP A 90 -9.97 -12.07 68.38
C TRP A 90 -10.55 -13.23 67.55
N ALA A 91 -11.80 -13.62 67.79
CA ALA A 91 -12.49 -14.65 67.02
C ALA A 91 -12.67 -14.24 65.56
N VAL A 92 -13.05 -12.98 65.31
CA VAL A 92 -13.11 -12.38 63.97
C VAL A 92 -11.77 -12.47 63.26
N ARG A 93 -10.65 -12.17 63.95
CA ARG A 93 -9.31 -12.36 63.37
C ARG A 93 -8.99 -13.81 63.03
N GLN A 94 -9.41 -14.79 63.83
CA GLN A 94 -9.20 -16.20 63.47
C GLN A 94 -10.08 -16.61 62.28
N HIS A 95 -11.31 -16.12 62.23
CA HIS A 95 -12.24 -16.33 61.12
C HIS A 95 -11.65 -15.79 59.81
N HIS A 96 -11.14 -14.56 59.81
CA HIS A 96 -10.49 -13.97 58.63
C HIS A 96 -9.28 -14.80 58.14
N ASN A 97 -8.60 -15.50 59.05
CA ASN A 97 -7.50 -16.41 58.73
C ASN A 97 -7.97 -17.84 58.35
N ALA A 98 -9.24 -18.04 58.00
CA ALA A 98 -9.88 -19.34 57.73
C ALA A 98 -9.71 -20.40 58.83
N ARG A 99 -9.49 -19.97 60.08
CA ARG A 99 -9.46 -20.87 61.25
C ARG A 99 -10.86 -20.97 61.84
N TYR A 100 -11.83 -21.37 61.02
CA TYR A 100 -13.27 -21.35 61.33
C TYR A 100 -13.59 -22.08 62.64
N SER A 101 -13.10 -23.30 62.81
CA SER A 101 -13.28 -24.08 64.05
C SER A 101 -12.77 -23.38 65.31
N THR A 102 -11.73 -22.54 65.19
CA THR A 102 -11.17 -21.78 66.31
C THR A 102 -12.01 -20.55 66.62
N ALA A 103 -12.51 -19.87 65.60
CA ALA A 103 -13.40 -18.73 65.72
C ALA A 103 -14.77 -19.13 66.30
N ILE A 104 -15.39 -20.18 65.76
CA ILE A 104 -16.69 -20.74 66.20
C ILE A 104 -16.67 -21.03 67.71
N LYS A 105 -15.62 -21.72 68.20
CA LYS A 105 -15.46 -21.99 69.64
C LYS A 105 -15.47 -20.73 70.52
N ARG A 106 -15.03 -19.58 70.01
CA ARG A 106 -15.02 -18.32 70.77
C ARG A 106 -16.33 -17.56 70.63
N TYR A 107 -16.98 -17.62 69.47
CA TYR A 107 -18.34 -17.13 69.31
C TYR A 107 -19.30 -17.85 70.27
N GLU A 108 -19.19 -19.18 70.38
CA GLU A 108 -19.96 -19.98 71.35
C GLU A 108 -19.70 -19.56 72.81
N MET A 109 -18.47 -19.20 73.17
CA MET A 109 -18.17 -18.69 74.52
C MET A 109 -18.93 -17.40 74.83
N ILE A 110 -19.04 -16.50 73.86
CA ILE A 110 -19.73 -15.21 74.01
C ILE A 110 -21.25 -15.41 74.03
N ILE A 111 -21.79 -16.26 73.14
CA ILE A 111 -23.23 -16.58 73.10
C ILE A 111 -23.72 -17.19 74.43
N ASN A 112 -22.89 -18.03 75.06
CA ASN A 112 -23.22 -18.67 76.33
C ASN A 112 -22.92 -17.80 77.56
N ALA A 113 -22.45 -16.56 77.37
CA ALA A 113 -22.15 -15.66 78.48
C ALA A 113 -23.44 -15.07 79.09
N PRO A 114 -23.51 -14.92 80.42
CA PRO A 114 -24.76 -14.58 81.12
C PRO A 114 -25.22 -13.13 80.97
N ILE A 115 -24.36 -12.22 80.47
CA ILE A 115 -24.64 -10.78 80.40
C ILE A 115 -24.29 -10.12 79.06
N ALA A 116 -24.07 -10.92 78.01
CA ALA A 116 -23.75 -10.40 76.69
C ALA A 116 -24.86 -9.47 76.18
N GLU A 117 -24.46 -8.29 75.69
CA GLU A 117 -25.41 -7.31 75.17
C GLU A 117 -25.99 -7.76 73.81
N GLU A 118 -27.24 -7.36 73.54
CA GLU A 118 -27.98 -7.80 72.35
C GLU A 118 -27.27 -7.43 71.03
N ASP A 119 -26.64 -6.25 70.97
CA ASP A 119 -25.84 -5.83 69.80
C ASP A 119 -24.66 -6.77 69.52
N LEU A 120 -23.92 -7.13 70.58
CA LEU A 120 -22.79 -8.05 70.46
C LEU A 120 -23.26 -9.45 70.04
N LEU A 121 -24.36 -9.95 70.63
CA LEU A 121 -24.92 -11.25 70.24
C LEU A 121 -25.35 -11.28 68.77
N ASN A 122 -25.95 -10.20 68.26
CA ASN A 122 -26.30 -10.08 66.84
C ASN A 122 -25.06 -10.12 65.93
N ARG A 123 -24.00 -9.40 66.30
CA ARG A 123 -22.70 -9.40 65.59
C ARG A 123 -22.03 -10.78 65.63
N VAL A 124 -22.04 -11.44 66.78
CA VAL A 124 -21.47 -12.78 67.00
C VAL A 124 -22.23 -13.83 66.19
N ASN A 125 -23.56 -13.85 66.25
CA ASN A 125 -24.38 -14.83 65.51
C ASN A 125 -24.16 -14.71 64.00
N ARG A 126 -24.13 -13.49 63.45
CA ARG A 126 -23.84 -13.27 62.02
C ARG A 126 -22.47 -13.81 61.63
N LYS A 127 -21.43 -13.54 62.44
CA LYS A 127 -20.08 -14.03 62.18
C LYS A 127 -19.94 -15.54 62.38
N MET A 128 -20.70 -16.12 63.30
CA MET A 128 -20.74 -17.55 63.54
C MET A 128 -21.39 -18.30 62.38
N GLU A 129 -22.50 -17.80 61.84
CA GLU A 129 -23.16 -18.34 60.64
C GLU A 129 -22.19 -18.32 59.44
N GLN A 130 -21.55 -17.17 59.16
CA GLN A 130 -20.52 -17.06 58.13
C GLN A 130 -19.36 -18.07 58.34
N ALA A 131 -18.88 -18.23 59.58
CA ALA A 131 -17.81 -19.17 59.88
C ALA A 131 -18.26 -20.64 59.74
N GLN A 132 -19.53 -20.96 60.01
CA GLN A 132 -20.11 -22.30 59.82
C GLN A 132 -20.23 -22.66 58.34
N ASN A 133 -20.47 -21.68 57.48
CA ASN A 133 -20.45 -21.84 56.03
C ASN A 133 -19.04 -21.76 55.42
N GLU A 134 -17.99 -21.63 56.25
CA GLU A 134 -16.60 -21.44 55.81
C GLU A 134 -16.38 -20.19 54.92
N GLU A 135 -17.23 -19.18 55.08
CA GLU A 135 -17.21 -17.94 54.30
C GLU A 135 -16.32 -16.88 54.95
N ARG A 136 -15.42 -16.26 54.18
CA ARG A 136 -14.72 -15.03 54.60
C ARG A 136 -15.52 -13.78 54.18
N PRO A 137 -15.44 -12.67 54.92
CA PRO A 137 -16.04 -11.40 54.48
C PRO A 137 -15.43 -10.87 53.18
N ALA A 138 -16.23 -10.25 52.32
CA ALA A 138 -15.78 -9.68 51.05
C ALA A 138 -14.52 -8.80 51.18
N ASP A 139 -14.48 -7.85 52.12
CA ASP A 139 -13.30 -6.97 52.28
C ASP A 139 -12.02 -7.72 52.62
N VAL A 140 -12.13 -8.85 53.34
CA VAL A 140 -10.99 -9.70 53.70
C VAL A 140 -10.48 -10.44 52.48
N ILE A 141 -11.38 -11.07 51.71
CA ILE A 141 -11.00 -11.76 50.47
C ILE A 141 -10.38 -10.76 49.50
N TYR A 142 -10.97 -9.58 49.34
CA TYR A 142 -10.45 -8.53 48.48
C TYR A 142 -9.03 -8.09 48.92
N GLN A 143 -8.81 -7.83 50.20
CA GLN A 143 -7.49 -7.46 50.71
C GLN A 143 -6.46 -8.58 50.49
N LEU A 144 -6.82 -9.84 50.78
CA LEU A 144 -5.96 -10.98 50.51
C LEU A 144 -5.61 -11.08 49.02
N ALA A 145 -6.58 -10.85 48.12
CA ALA A 145 -6.35 -10.86 46.68
C ALA A 145 -5.40 -9.73 46.22
N GLN A 146 -5.43 -8.56 46.88
CA GLN A 146 -4.48 -7.47 46.60
C GLN A 146 -3.06 -7.79 47.10
N GLU A 147 -2.94 -8.48 48.23
CA GLU A 147 -1.66 -8.82 48.88
C GLU A 147 -1.00 -10.09 48.29
N GLU A 148 -1.77 -10.95 47.62
CA GLU A 148 -1.29 -12.22 47.08
C GLU A 148 -0.27 -12.01 45.93
N PRO A 149 0.97 -12.53 46.04
CA PRO A 149 2.01 -12.28 45.03
C PRO A 149 1.87 -13.11 43.75
N THR A 150 1.17 -14.25 43.79
CA THR A 150 1.09 -15.17 42.64
C THR A 150 -0.16 -14.95 41.80
N ALA A 151 -0.04 -15.08 40.47
CA ALA A 151 -1.20 -14.96 39.58
C ALA A 151 -2.27 -16.03 39.88
N SER A 152 -1.86 -17.25 40.26
CA SER A 152 -2.77 -18.33 40.63
C SER A 152 -3.51 -18.03 41.93
N GLY A 153 -2.82 -17.60 42.99
CA GLY A 153 -3.47 -17.24 44.24
C GLY A 153 -4.42 -16.06 44.09
N LYS A 154 -4.05 -15.05 43.27
CA LYS A 154 -4.94 -13.93 42.95
C LYS A 154 -6.21 -14.41 42.25
N LEU A 155 -6.10 -15.34 41.30
CA LEU A 155 -7.26 -15.90 40.63
C LEU A 155 -8.15 -16.66 41.61
N GLU A 156 -7.56 -17.52 42.44
CA GLU A 156 -8.30 -18.32 43.44
C GLU A 156 -9.06 -17.45 44.44
N LEU A 157 -8.44 -16.39 44.97
CA LEU A 157 -9.10 -15.48 45.92
C LEU A 157 -10.19 -14.64 45.26
N ASN A 158 -9.99 -14.17 44.03
CA ASN A 158 -11.05 -13.45 43.30
C ASN A 158 -12.18 -14.39 42.88
N LEU A 159 -11.90 -15.65 42.57
CA LEU A 159 -12.91 -16.67 42.27
C LEU A 159 -13.73 -17.01 43.53
N GLU A 160 -13.08 -17.20 44.68
CA GLU A 160 -13.76 -17.38 45.98
C GLU A 160 -14.67 -16.19 46.27
N GLY A 161 -14.17 -14.97 46.07
CA GLY A 161 -14.94 -13.74 46.24
C GLY A 161 -16.12 -13.64 45.29
N TYR A 162 -15.94 -14.01 44.02
CA TYR A 162 -17.00 -14.00 43.00
C TYR A 162 -18.08 -15.06 43.29
N GLU A 163 -17.71 -16.28 43.68
CA GLU A 163 -18.66 -17.35 43.99
C GLU A 163 -19.48 -17.03 45.26
N THR A 164 -18.86 -16.39 46.25
CA THR A 164 -19.51 -16.02 47.52
C THR A 164 -20.29 -14.70 47.42
N TYR A 165 -19.79 -13.75 46.63
CA TYR A 165 -20.32 -12.38 46.49
C TYR A 165 -20.39 -11.97 45.00
N PRO A 166 -21.24 -12.59 44.19
CA PRO A 166 -21.28 -12.38 42.72
C PRO A 166 -21.65 -10.95 42.32
N ASP A 167 -22.37 -10.22 43.18
CA ASP A 167 -22.79 -8.84 42.96
C ASP A 167 -21.72 -7.80 43.37
N ASP A 168 -20.56 -8.22 43.90
CA ASP A 168 -19.48 -7.30 44.27
C ASP A 168 -18.54 -7.05 43.07
N ASP A 169 -18.64 -5.85 42.50
CA ASP A 169 -17.87 -5.41 41.32
C ASP A 169 -16.35 -5.61 41.48
N ARG A 170 -15.82 -5.58 42.72
CA ARG A 170 -14.40 -5.78 42.98
C ARG A 170 -13.92 -7.16 42.58
N PHE A 171 -14.74 -8.19 42.80
CA PHE A 171 -14.40 -9.56 42.41
C PHE A 171 -14.65 -9.81 40.93
N ASN A 172 -15.67 -9.17 40.33
CA ASN A 172 -15.87 -9.19 38.88
C ASN A 172 -14.64 -8.64 38.13
N GLU A 173 -14.17 -7.45 38.53
CA GLU A 173 -12.98 -6.82 37.94
C GLU A 173 -11.70 -7.61 38.29
N GLY A 174 -11.57 -8.03 39.55
CA GLY A 174 -10.44 -8.81 40.03
C GLY A 174 -10.29 -10.15 39.31
N LEU A 175 -11.40 -10.86 39.06
CA LEU A 175 -11.43 -12.14 38.33
C LEU A 175 -11.01 -11.96 36.88
N LYS A 176 -11.49 -10.91 36.20
CA LYS A 176 -11.05 -10.57 34.84
C LYS A 176 -9.54 -10.30 34.78
N ASN A 177 -9.04 -9.46 35.67
CA ASN A 177 -7.63 -9.05 35.70
C ASN A 177 -6.69 -10.21 36.06
N SER A 178 -7.09 -11.05 37.02
CA SER A 178 -6.31 -12.21 37.45
C SER A 178 -6.32 -13.35 36.41
N THR A 179 -7.44 -13.56 35.71
CA THR A 179 -7.53 -14.48 34.56
C THR A 179 -6.54 -14.09 33.46
N ASP A 180 -6.51 -12.82 33.05
CA ASP A 180 -5.58 -12.33 32.02
C ASP A 180 -4.11 -12.44 32.47
N ALA A 181 -3.83 -12.10 33.73
CA ALA A 181 -2.49 -12.24 34.31
C ALA A 181 -2.01 -13.71 34.33
N LEU A 182 -2.88 -14.64 34.74
CA LEU A 182 -2.53 -16.06 34.78
C LEU A 182 -2.40 -16.65 33.37
N TYR A 183 -3.25 -16.25 32.43
CA TYR A 183 -3.14 -16.65 31.01
C TYR A 183 -1.80 -16.22 30.40
N LYS A 184 -1.39 -14.96 30.59
CA LYS A 184 -0.09 -14.45 30.13
C LYS A 184 1.08 -15.21 30.76
N TRP A 185 0.98 -15.49 32.06
CA TRP A 185 2.00 -16.26 32.78
C TRP A 185 2.09 -17.71 32.27
N ALA A 186 0.95 -18.39 32.10
CA ALA A 186 0.88 -19.76 31.58
C ALA A 186 1.48 -19.84 30.17
N THR A 187 1.14 -18.87 29.32
CA THR A 187 1.70 -18.72 27.97
C THR A 187 3.22 -18.55 28.00
N SER A 188 3.75 -17.73 28.90
CA SER A 188 5.20 -17.58 29.07
C SER A 188 5.90 -18.89 29.47
N LYS A 189 5.30 -19.67 30.39
CA LYS A 189 5.82 -20.98 30.79
C LYS A 189 5.76 -22.00 29.65
N HIS A 190 4.66 -22.01 28.91
CA HIS A 190 4.48 -22.85 27.72
C HIS A 190 5.58 -22.60 26.69
N GLN A 191 5.79 -21.34 26.30
CA GLN A 191 6.80 -20.97 25.31
C GLN A 191 8.23 -21.22 25.78
N SER A 192 8.46 -21.23 27.09
CA SER A 192 9.75 -21.61 27.70
C SER A 192 9.99 -23.13 27.73
N GLY A 193 9.02 -23.95 27.32
CA GLY A 193 9.10 -25.41 27.33
C GLY A 193 8.69 -26.07 28.65
N ASN A 194 8.10 -25.33 29.59
CA ASN A 194 7.55 -25.90 30.82
C ASN A 194 6.07 -26.26 30.63
N PHE A 195 5.83 -27.34 29.90
CA PHE A 195 4.52 -27.74 29.42
C PHE A 195 3.57 -28.21 30.53
N GLU A 196 4.05 -29.03 31.47
CA GLU A 196 3.25 -29.53 32.59
C GLU A 196 2.71 -28.38 33.44
N THR A 197 3.56 -27.43 33.82
CA THR A 197 3.14 -26.25 34.59
C THR A 197 2.17 -25.36 33.81
N ALA A 198 2.36 -25.21 32.50
CA ALA A 198 1.44 -24.43 31.67
C ALA A 198 0.08 -25.11 31.55
N ASN A 199 0.06 -26.42 31.29
CA ASN A 199 -1.16 -27.24 31.18
C ASN A 199 -2.01 -27.15 32.46
N ASP A 200 -1.39 -27.29 33.63
CA ASP A 200 -2.06 -27.14 34.92
C ASP A 200 -2.75 -25.77 35.07
N ARG A 201 -2.12 -24.70 34.58
CA ARG A 201 -2.70 -23.35 34.65
C ARG A 201 -3.77 -23.11 33.60
N TYR A 202 -3.64 -23.67 32.40
CA TYR A 202 -4.71 -23.63 31.42
C TYR A 202 -5.95 -24.39 31.90
N ALA A 203 -5.78 -25.58 32.51
CA ALA A 203 -6.88 -26.32 33.11
C ALA A 203 -7.59 -25.49 34.19
N LYS A 204 -6.82 -24.81 35.06
CA LYS A 204 -7.39 -23.93 36.09
C LYS A 204 -8.13 -22.73 35.50
N LEU A 205 -7.62 -22.15 34.42
CA LEU A 205 -8.30 -21.06 33.72
C LEU A 205 -9.65 -21.51 33.14
N LEU A 206 -9.76 -22.72 32.60
CA LEU A 206 -11.02 -23.27 32.06
C LEU A 206 -12.11 -23.52 33.11
N GLU A 207 -11.77 -23.50 34.41
CA GLU A 207 -12.75 -23.57 35.50
C GLU A 207 -13.39 -22.21 35.80
N VAL A 208 -12.86 -21.10 35.25
CA VAL A 208 -13.35 -19.75 35.52
C VAL A 208 -14.72 -19.54 34.85
N PRO A 209 -15.75 -19.10 35.60
CA PRO A 209 -17.07 -18.84 35.03
C PRO A 209 -17.05 -17.62 34.10
N ASN A 210 -17.94 -17.61 33.10
CA ASN A 210 -18.14 -16.49 32.17
C ASN A 210 -16.87 -16.05 31.41
N LEU A 211 -15.98 -16.99 31.08
CA LEU A 211 -14.93 -16.75 30.10
C LEU A 211 -15.51 -16.28 28.77
N SER A 212 -14.84 -15.33 28.11
CA SER A 212 -15.18 -15.02 26.72
C SER A 212 -14.87 -16.22 25.84
N SER A 213 -15.73 -16.48 24.86
CA SER A 213 -15.55 -17.58 23.89
C SER A 213 -14.18 -17.55 23.22
N GLU A 214 -13.68 -16.34 22.90
CA GLU A 214 -12.35 -16.16 22.31
C GLU A 214 -11.22 -16.58 23.27
N LEU A 215 -11.26 -16.15 24.54
CA LEU A 215 -10.23 -16.50 25.50
C LEU A 215 -10.27 -17.99 25.83
N GLU A 216 -11.46 -18.57 25.96
CA GLU A 216 -11.64 -20.00 26.15
C GLU A 216 -11.00 -20.79 24.99
N LYS A 217 -11.28 -20.41 23.74
CA LYS A 217 -10.70 -21.04 22.55
C LYS A 217 -9.17 -20.93 22.54
N LEU A 218 -8.62 -19.75 22.84
CA LEU A 218 -7.17 -19.55 22.96
C LEU A 218 -6.53 -20.43 24.04
N ILE A 219 -7.19 -20.59 25.20
CA ILE A 219 -6.72 -21.45 26.28
C ILE A 219 -6.74 -22.92 25.82
N GLN A 220 -7.83 -23.38 25.21
CA GLN A 220 -7.98 -24.75 24.72
C GLN A 220 -6.91 -25.12 23.69
N ILE A 221 -6.64 -24.25 22.70
CA ILE A 221 -5.59 -24.47 21.69
C ILE A 221 -4.23 -24.62 22.37
N ARG A 222 -3.85 -23.65 23.22
CA ARG A 222 -2.55 -23.69 23.89
C ARG A 222 -2.43 -24.88 24.84
N LYS A 223 -3.51 -25.26 25.51
CA LYS A 223 -3.58 -26.45 26.36
C LYS A 223 -3.28 -27.71 25.54
N SER A 224 -3.91 -27.88 24.37
CA SER A 224 -3.67 -29.03 23.48
C SER A 224 -2.18 -29.17 23.12
N TYR A 225 -1.55 -28.09 22.63
CA TYR A 225 -0.12 -28.12 22.32
C TYR A 225 0.76 -28.41 23.54
N ALA A 226 0.39 -27.91 24.72
CA ALA A 226 1.13 -28.20 25.95
C ALA A 226 1.01 -29.68 26.35
N GLU A 227 -0.16 -30.31 26.18
CA GLU A 227 -0.37 -31.74 26.43
C GLU A 227 0.49 -32.62 25.50
N ASP A 228 0.67 -32.19 24.25
CA ASP A 228 1.55 -32.85 23.29
C ASP A 228 3.05 -32.56 23.50
N GLY A 229 3.40 -31.76 24.50
CA GLY A 229 4.78 -31.37 24.79
C GLY A 229 5.40 -30.46 23.73
N GLN A 230 4.55 -29.70 23.03
CA GLN A 230 4.93 -28.80 21.96
C GLN A 230 4.71 -27.34 22.34
N ARG A 231 5.50 -26.43 21.75
CA ARG A 231 5.24 -24.98 21.85
C ARG A 231 4.11 -24.62 20.89
N THR A 232 3.34 -23.57 21.20
CA THR A 232 2.38 -23.03 20.22
C THR A 232 3.15 -22.57 18.96
N PRO A 233 2.78 -23.03 17.76
CA PRO A 233 3.50 -22.70 16.53
C PRO A 233 3.52 -21.20 16.17
N SER A 234 4.55 -20.79 15.41
CA SER A 234 4.55 -19.52 14.66
C SER A 234 3.56 -19.59 13.49
N VAL A 235 3.32 -18.47 12.79
CA VAL A 235 2.55 -18.45 11.53
C VAL A 235 3.06 -19.54 10.56
N SER A 236 4.36 -19.52 10.26
CA SER A 236 5.00 -20.54 9.41
C SER A 236 4.88 -21.98 9.96
N GLY A 237 4.85 -22.15 11.28
CA GLY A 237 4.65 -23.45 11.92
C GLY A 237 3.26 -24.01 11.65
N PHE A 238 2.21 -23.18 11.82
CA PHE A 238 0.83 -23.57 11.48
C PHE A 238 0.66 -23.87 9.99
N LEU A 239 1.28 -23.09 9.10
CA LEU A 239 1.24 -23.36 7.66
C LEU A 239 1.85 -24.72 7.32
N ASN A 240 3.05 -25.02 7.85
CA ASN A 240 3.70 -26.31 7.64
C ASN A 240 2.89 -27.48 8.22
N GLU A 241 2.30 -27.30 9.40
CA GLU A 241 1.45 -28.33 10.02
C GLU A 241 0.22 -28.61 9.16
N ALA A 242 -0.45 -27.56 8.65
CA ALA A 242 -1.57 -27.69 7.73
C ALA A 242 -1.16 -28.33 6.38
N GLU A 243 0.03 -28.05 5.86
CA GLU A 243 0.53 -28.69 4.64
C GLU A 243 0.72 -30.21 4.79
N ASN A 244 1.04 -30.68 6.00
CA ASN A 244 1.23 -32.10 6.31
C ASN A 244 -0.08 -32.87 6.51
N GLU A 245 -1.22 -32.19 6.56
CA GLU A 245 -2.54 -32.84 6.69
C GLU A 245 -3.02 -33.40 5.34
N ASP A 246 -3.59 -34.61 5.36
CA ASP A 246 -4.06 -35.31 4.15
C ASP A 246 -5.39 -34.74 3.60
N TYR A 247 -6.21 -34.13 4.46
CA TYR A 247 -7.57 -33.71 4.14
C TYR A 247 -7.78 -32.22 4.35
N SER A 248 -8.41 -31.53 3.39
CA SER A 248 -8.72 -30.09 3.49
C SER A 248 -9.50 -29.73 4.76
N SER A 249 -10.34 -30.64 5.25
CA SER A 249 -11.06 -30.45 6.51
C SER A 249 -10.13 -30.46 7.73
N ALA A 250 -9.05 -31.24 7.72
CA ALA A 250 -8.04 -31.23 8.78
C ALA A 250 -7.14 -29.99 8.67
N LYS A 251 -6.76 -29.60 7.43
CA LYS A 251 -6.06 -28.33 7.15
C LYS A 251 -6.79 -27.13 7.77
N LEU A 252 -8.11 -27.03 7.55
CA LEU A 252 -8.91 -25.95 8.11
C LEU A 252 -8.90 -25.92 9.64
N ASN A 253 -8.83 -27.06 10.32
CA ASN A 253 -8.75 -27.08 11.79
C ASN A 253 -7.45 -26.43 12.28
N VAL A 254 -6.32 -26.86 11.71
CA VAL A 254 -4.99 -26.34 12.05
C VAL A 254 -4.90 -24.83 11.75
N LEU A 255 -5.39 -24.43 10.59
CA LEU A 255 -5.37 -23.02 10.18
C LEU A 255 -6.33 -22.15 11.00
N ALA A 256 -7.50 -22.66 11.40
CA ALA A 256 -8.43 -21.95 12.29
C ALA A 256 -7.81 -21.72 13.67
N ASP A 257 -7.11 -22.71 14.22
CA ASP A 257 -6.38 -22.54 15.49
C ASP A 257 -5.25 -21.51 15.32
N GLY A 258 -4.54 -21.52 14.18
CA GLY A 258 -3.57 -20.49 13.82
C GLY A 258 -4.16 -19.09 13.70
N TYR A 259 -5.37 -18.97 13.14
CA TYR A 259 -6.11 -17.71 13.01
C TYR A 259 -6.39 -17.08 14.38
N HIS A 260 -6.87 -17.87 15.33
CA HIS A 260 -7.12 -17.40 16.70
C HIS A 260 -5.80 -17.00 17.39
N ILE A 261 -4.77 -17.85 17.34
CA ILE A 261 -3.49 -17.59 18.03
C ILE A 261 -2.77 -16.33 17.48
N HIS A 262 -2.84 -16.09 16.17
CA HIS A 262 -2.14 -14.99 15.50
C HIS A 262 -3.07 -13.86 15.04
N ASN A 263 -4.24 -13.75 15.67
CA ASN A 263 -5.17 -12.63 15.52
C ASN A 263 -5.50 -12.28 14.06
N GLY A 264 -5.89 -13.28 13.27
CA GLY A 264 -6.30 -13.08 11.87
C GLY A 264 -5.18 -12.71 10.91
N ASN A 265 -3.96 -13.21 11.14
CA ASN A 265 -2.83 -13.00 10.23
C ASN A 265 -3.20 -13.32 8.77
N GLN A 266 -2.89 -12.39 7.85
CA GLN A 266 -3.33 -12.45 6.46
C GLN A 266 -2.84 -13.70 5.71
N GLN A 267 -1.61 -14.18 5.97
CA GLN A 267 -1.10 -15.39 5.32
C GLN A 267 -1.91 -16.64 5.71
N ILE A 268 -2.33 -16.72 6.98
CA ILE A 268 -3.20 -17.80 7.45
C ILE A 268 -4.57 -17.70 6.80
N VAL A 269 -5.14 -16.48 6.73
CA VAL A 269 -6.44 -16.22 6.06
C VAL A 269 -6.40 -16.66 4.59
N GLU A 270 -5.33 -16.37 3.87
CA GLU A 270 -5.15 -16.82 2.49
C GLU A 270 -5.18 -18.35 2.38
N HIS A 271 -4.45 -19.06 3.25
CA HIS A 271 -4.41 -20.53 3.26
C HIS A 271 -5.73 -21.15 3.73
N ILE A 272 -6.44 -20.52 4.67
CA ILE A 272 -7.81 -20.91 5.06
C ILE A 272 -8.70 -20.91 3.83
N ASN A 273 -8.67 -19.84 3.03
CA ASN A 273 -9.53 -19.71 1.87
C ASN A 273 -9.18 -20.68 0.74
N GLN A 274 -7.90 -21.03 0.57
CA GLN A 274 -7.48 -22.08 -0.37
C GLN A 274 -7.96 -23.48 0.07
N ALA A 275 -7.81 -23.81 1.36
CA ALA A 275 -8.27 -25.08 1.92
C ALA A 275 -9.80 -25.18 1.90
N ALA A 276 -10.49 -24.07 2.16
CA ALA A 276 -11.95 -23.96 2.09
C ALA A 276 -12.47 -24.18 0.67
N ALA A 277 -11.88 -23.52 -0.34
CA ALA A 277 -12.23 -23.73 -1.74
C ALA A 277 -12.04 -25.21 -2.16
N SER A 278 -10.94 -25.83 -1.73
CA SER A 278 -10.69 -27.26 -1.97
C SER A 278 -11.74 -28.16 -1.30
N LEU A 279 -12.14 -27.83 -0.08
CA LEU A 279 -13.19 -28.56 0.64
C LEU A 279 -14.57 -28.38 0.01
N LEU A 280 -14.89 -27.17 -0.48
CA LEU A 280 -16.13 -26.86 -1.20
C LEU A 280 -16.23 -27.65 -2.51
N ASN A 281 -15.13 -27.74 -3.27
CA ASN A 281 -15.09 -28.54 -4.49
C ASN A 281 -15.36 -30.02 -4.20
N TRP A 282 -14.71 -30.58 -3.17
CA TRP A 282 -14.95 -31.95 -2.76
C TRP A 282 -16.40 -32.17 -2.27
N ALA A 283 -16.92 -31.26 -1.46
CA ALA A 283 -18.31 -31.31 -0.97
C ALA A 283 -19.32 -31.24 -2.12
N THR A 284 -19.03 -30.42 -3.13
CA THR A 284 -19.81 -30.33 -4.38
C THR A 284 -19.85 -31.65 -5.11
N SER A 285 -18.72 -32.36 -5.24
CA SER A 285 -18.70 -33.69 -5.87
C SER A 285 -19.59 -34.68 -5.10
N LYS A 286 -19.55 -34.65 -3.76
CA LYS A 286 -20.42 -35.49 -2.92
C LYS A 286 -21.89 -35.15 -3.04
N HIS A 287 -22.22 -33.86 -3.13
CA HIS A 287 -23.57 -33.41 -3.39
C HIS A 287 -24.09 -33.93 -4.73
N LEU A 288 -23.29 -33.83 -5.80
CA LEU A 288 -23.64 -34.32 -7.13
C LEU A 288 -23.77 -35.86 -7.20
N GLU A 289 -23.09 -36.59 -6.31
CA GLU A 289 -23.24 -38.03 -6.13
C GLU A 289 -24.51 -38.42 -5.33
N GLY A 290 -25.25 -37.43 -4.81
CA GLY A 290 -26.44 -37.63 -3.98
C GLY A 290 -26.14 -37.88 -2.50
N GLU A 291 -24.90 -37.64 -2.04
CA GLU A 291 -24.51 -37.74 -0.63
C GLU A 291 -24.76 -36.42 0.12
N TYR A 292 -26.03 -36.02 0.28
CA TYR A 292 -26.41 -34.71 0.84
C TYR A 292 -25.90 -34.46 2.26
N ASP A 293 -26.13 -35.40 3.20
CA ASP A 293 -25.64 -35.28 4.59
C ASP A 293 -24.12 -35.03 4.66
N THR A 294 -23.36 -35.70 3.78
CA THR A 294 -21.89 -35.57 3.71
C THR A 294 -21.51 -34.17 3.21
N ALA A 295 -22.20 -33.67 2.17
CA ALA A 295 -21.96 -32.35 1.61
C ALA A 295 -22.35 -31.24 2.60
N GLU A 296 -23.53 -31.33 3.21
CA GLU A 296 -24.05 -30.43 4.25
C GLU A 296 -23.02 -30.23 5.37
N ALA A 297 -22.52 -31.34 5.93
CA ALA A 297 -21.54 -31.30 7.00
C ALA A 297 -20.22 -30.60 6.60
N ARG A 298 -19.86 -30.59 5.31
CA ARG A 298 -18.67 -29.88 4.83
C ARG A 298 -18.94 -28.42 4.52
N TYR A 299 -20.10 -28.07 3.96
CA TYR A 299 -20.50 -26.67 3.80
C TYR A 299 -20.58 -25.97 5.15
N GLN A 300 -21.23 -26.58 6.14
CA GLN A 300 -21.30 -26.03 7.49
C GLN A 300 -19.92 -25.89 8.13
N LYS A 301 -19.00 -26.83 7.86
CA LYS A 301 -17.61 -26.73 8.34
C LYS A 301 -16.91 -25.50 7.77
N VAL A 302 -17.07 -25.23 6.48
CA VAL A 302 -16.53 -24.02 5.85
C VAL A 302 -17.12 -22.79 6.52
N LEU A 303 -18.45 -22.71 6.67
CA LEU A 303 -19.12 -21.56 7.30
C LEU A 303 -18.73 -21.32 8.76
N ASN A 304 -18.44 -22.38 9.51
CA ASN A 304 -18.01 -22.29 10.90
C ASN A 304 -16.51 -21.98 11.06
N THR A 305 -15.74 -21.94 9.97
CA THR A 305 -14.31 -21.66 10.02
C THR A 305 -14.09 -20.14 10.05
N PRO A 306 -13.32 -19.61 11.03
CA PRO A 306 -13.00 -18.18 11.06
C PRO A 306 -12.08 -17.77 9.90
N GLY A 307 -12.13 -16.50 9.49
CA GLY A 307 -11.27 -15.98 8.42
C GLY A 307 -11.66 -16.41 7.00
N ILE A 308 -12.83 -17.00 6.82
CA ILE A 308 -13.38 -17.34 5.49
C ILE A 308 -13.81 -16.06 4.77
N SER A 309 -13.49 -15.97 3.48
CA SER A 309 -13.86 -14.87 2.60
C SER A 309 -15.35 -14.88 2.30
N ASP A 310 -15.92 -13.71 2.04
CA ASP A 310 -17.33 -13.57 1.68
C ASP A 310 -17.68 -14.42 0.45
N LYS A 311 -16.76 -14.50 -0.53
CA LYS A 311 -16.86 -15.39 -1.70
C LYS A 311 -17.08 -16.85 -1.30
N ASN A 312 -16.22 -17.41 -0.45
CA ASN A 312 -16.33 -18.81 -0.03
C ASN A 312 -17.56 -19.05 0.87
N LYS A 313 -17.94 -18.04 1.65
CA LYS A 313 -19.12 -18.09 2.52
C LYS A 313 -20.40 -18.15 1.69
N GLU A 314 -20.56 -17.28 0.70
CA GLU A 314 -21.74 -17.25 -0.17
C GLU A 314 -21.90 -18.56 -0.96
N VAL A 315 -20.80 -19.13 -1.44
CA VAL A 315 -20.79 -20.42 -2.15
C VAL A 315 -21.23 -21.56 -1.24
N ALA A 316 -20.71 -21.58 0.00
CA ALA A 316 -21.07 -22.58 0.99
C ALA A 316 -22.54 -22.45 1.41
N GLU A 317 -23.04 -21.23 1.68
CA GLU A 317 -24.44 -20.94 2.02
C GLU A 317 -25.39 -21.34 0.88
N SER A 318 -25.06 -20.96 -0.36
CA SER A 318 -25.88 -21.27 -1.53
C SER A 318 -26.01 -22.77 -1.73
N LYS A 319 -24.92 -23.53 -1.63
CA LYS A 319 -24.96 -25.00 -1.79
C LYS A 319 -25.56 -25.71 -0.58
N LEU A 320 -25.36 -25.18 0.63
CA LEU A 320 -25.96 -25.70 1.86
C LEU A 320 -27.49 -25.70 1.76
N GLN A 321 -28.08 -24.63 1.21
CA GLN A 321 -29.53 -24.55 1.02
C GLN A 321 -30.08 -25.70 0.17
N TYR A 322 -29.39 -26.12 -0.89
CA TYR A 322 -29.80 -27.29 -1.68
C TYR A 322 -29.62 -28.60 -0.89
N ALA A 323 -28.53 -28.73 -0.14
CA ALA A 323 -28.24 -29.93 0.64
C ALA A 323 -29.26 -30.16 1.76
N GLU A 324 -29.62 -29.10 2.51
CA GLU A 324 -30.63 -29.16 3.59
C GLU A 324 -32.03 -29.55 3.10
N ASN A 325 -32.31 -29.33 1.82
CA ASN A 325 -33.60 -29.68 1.18
C ASN A 325 -33.55 -31.01 0.41
N ASP A 326 -32.45 -31.78 0.50
CA ASP A 326 -32.21 -33.00 -0.29
C ASP A 326 -32.30 -32.78 -1.82
N GLU A 327 -32.00 -31.58 -2.29
CA GLU A 327 -32.10 -31.19 -3.70
C GLU A 327 -30.75 -31.37 -4.43
N PRO A 328 -30.75 -31.88 -5.68
CA PRO A 328 -29.55 -31.97 -6.48
C PRO A 328 -29.07 -30.56 -6.89
N LEU A 329 -27.75 -30.33 -6.87
CA LEU A 329 -27.18 -29.13 -7.47
C LEU A 329 -27.40 -29.15 -8.99
N PRO A 330 -27.84 -28.04 -9.60
CA PRO A 330 -27.87 -27.91 -11.06
C PRO A 330 -26.46 -28.09 -11.63
N ASN A 331 -26.31 -28.90 -12.68
CA ASN A 331 -25.00 -29.09 -13.31
C ASN A 331 -24.50 -27.78 -13.94
N ALA A 332 -23.19 -27.48 -13.82
CA ALA A 332 -22.59 -26.26 -14.37
C ALA A 332 -22.80 -26.13 -15.89
N ASP A 333 -22.68 -27.23 -16.66
CA ASP A 333 -22.91 -27.21 -18.11
C ASP A 333 -24.38 -26.98 -18.45
N ASP A 334 -25.30 -27.57 -17.69
CA ASP A 334 -26.74 -27.38 -17.89
C ASP A 334 -27.15 -25.93 -17.58
N LEU A 335 -26.65 -25.36 -16.47
CA LEU A 335 -26.86 -23.95 -16.13
C LEU A 335 -26.29 -22.99 -17.17
N TYR A 336 -25.11 -23.31 -17.72
CA TYR A 336 -24.52 -22.47 -18.76
C TYR A 336 -25.32 -22.56 -20.07
N ASN A 337 -25.79 -23.76 -20.45
CA ASN A 337 -26.69 -23.92 -21.60
C ASN A 337 -28.03 -23.20 -21.39
N GLU A 338 -28.53 -23.11 -20.15
CA GLU A 338 -29.71 -22.33 -19.79
C GLU A 338 -29.44 -20.83 -19.97
N TYR A 339 -28.29 -20.33 -19.48
CA TYR A 339 -27.84 -18.96 -19.73
C TYR A 339 -27.78 -18.63 -21.22
N GLU A 340 -27.20 -19.50 -22.06
CA GLU A 340 -27.13 -19.28 -23.52
C GLU A 340 -28.51 -19.24 -24.21
N GLN A 341 -29.55 -19.80 -23.57
CA GLN A 341 -30.93 -19.79 -24.07
C GLN A 341 -31.77 -18.65 -23.51
N GLU A 342 -31.27 -17.90 -22.53
CA GLU A 342 -31.98 -16.77 -21.96
C GLU A 342 -32.22 -15.68 -23.00
N THR A 343 -33.44 -15.16 -23.02
CA THR A 343 -33.87 -14.14 -24.02
C THR A 343 -34.05 -12.76 -23.41
N THR A 344 -33.90 -12.64 -22.09
CA THR A 344 -34.05 -11.38 -21.36
C THR A 344 -32.78 -11.10 -20.58
N ALA A 345 -32.35 -9.82 -20.55
CA ALA A 345 -31.17 -9.43 -19.78
C ALA A 345 -31.29 -9.74 -18.28
N SER A 346 -32.51 -9.72 -17.73
CA SER A 346 -32.75 -10.13 -16.34
C SER A 346 -32.59 -11.63 -16.13
N GLY A 347 -33.09 -12.47 -17.04
CA GLY A 347 -32.89 -13.92 -16.99
C GLY A 347 -31.42 -14.29 -17.16
N MET A 348 -30.72 -13.66 -18.10
CA MET A 348 -29.27 -13.80 -18.26
C MET A 348 -28.53 -13.51 -16.95
N LEU A 349 -28.86 -12.39 -16.28
CA LEU A 349 -28.24 -12.01 -15.02
C LEU A 349 -28.58 -12.97 -13.88
N GLU A 350 -29.84 -13.40 -13.78
CA GLU A 350 -30.29 -14.33 -12.73
C GLU A 350 -29.59 -15.69 -12.86
N THR A 351 -29.52 -16.24 -14.07
CA THR A 351 -28.89 -17.55 -14.35
C THR A 351 -27.37 -17.48 -14.22
N SER A 352 -26.71 -16.44 -14.75
CA SER A 352 -25.27 -16.25 -14.59
C SER A 352 -24.88 -16.00 -13.12
N SER A 353 -25.67 -15.22 -12.37
CA SER A 353 -25.45 -15.00 -10.93
C SER A 353 -25.63 -16.28 -10.11
N LEU A 354 -26.60 -17.13 -10.46
CA LEU A 354 -26.75 -18.45 -9.83
C LEU A 354 -25.55 -19.35 -10.16
N GLY A 355 -25.16 -19.40 -11.43
CA GLY A 355 -23.98 -20.14 -11.89
C GLY A 355 -22.72 -19.70 -11.18
N TYR A 356 -22.47 -18.40 -11.04
CA TYR A 356 -21.33 -17.85 -10.32
C TYR A 356 -21.34 -18.23 -8.84
N ARG A 357 -22.48 -18.10 -8.14
CA ARG A 357 -22.60 -18.47 -6.72
C ARG A 357 -22.36 -19.96 -6.47
N LEU A 358 -22.81 -20.82 -7.38
CA LEU A 358 -22.62 -22.27 -7.25
C LEU A 358 -21.25 -22.74 -7.79
N TYR A 359 -20.67 -22.05 -8.77
CA TYR A 359 -19.46 -22.44 -9.50
C TYR A 359 -18.52 -21.25 -9.72
N PRO A 360 -18.03 -20.61 -8.64
CA PRO A 360 -17.31 -19.33 -8.67
C PRO A 360 -15.88 -19.40 -9.24
N ASN A 361 -15.46 -20.60 -9.67
CA ASN A 361 -14.15 -20.87 -10.28
C ASN A 361 -14.32 -21.30 -11.76
N ASP A 362 -15.55 -21.38 -12.26
CA ASP A 362 -15.82 -21.61 -13.68
C ASP A 362 -15.85 -20.26 -14.39
N GLN A 363 -14.80 -19.98 -15.16
CA GLN A 363 -14.61 -18.70 -15.86
C GLN A 363 -15.83 -18.34 -16.73
N ARG A 364 -16.54 -19.34 -17.26
CA ARG A 364 -17.72 -19.12 -18.10
C ARG A 364 -18.80 -18.31 -17.37
N PHE A 365 -19.03 -18.56 -16.08
CA PHE A 365 -20.03 -17.80 -15.32
C PHE A 365 -19.55 -16.43 -14.89
N GLU A 366 -18.25 -16.22 -14.74
CA GLU A 366 -17.70 -14.88 -14.52
C GLU A 366 -17.89 -14.02 -15.77
N ASP A 367 -17.48 -14.52 -16.93
CA ASP A 367 -17.63 -13.83 -18.21
C ASP A 367 -19.12 -13.56 -18.52
N ALA A 368 -19.99 -14.57 -18.33
CA ALA A 368 -21.43 -14.44 -18.50
C ALA A 368 -22.07 -13.43 -17.53
N LEU A 369 -21.56 -13.31 -16.30
CA LEU A 369 -22.06 -12.34 -15.32
C LEU A 369 -21.74 -10.91 -15.79
N TYR A 370 -20.52 -10.66 -16.24
CA TYR A 370 -20.14 -9.35 -16.80
C TYR A 370 -20.98 -8.97 -18.03
N GLU A 371 -21.14 -9.90 -18.98
CA GLU A 371 -21.99 -9.70 -20.16
C GLU A 371 -23.46 -9.41 -19.77
N SER A 372 -23.97 -10.13 -18.77
CA SER A 372 -25.34 -9.96 -18.28
C SER A 372 -25.56 -8.61 -17.58
N VAL A 373 -24.59 -8.16 -16.79
CA VAL A 373 -24.64 -6.84 -16.12
C VAL A 373 -24.68 -5.73 -17.16
N ASP A 374 -23.78 -5.76 -18.15
CA ASP A 374 -23.75 -4.76 -19.22
C ASP A 374 -25.06 -4.75 -20.02
N ALA A 375 -25.54 -5.92 -20.43
CA ALA A 375 -26.80 -6.05 -21.15
C ALA A 375 -28.00 -5.50 -20.34
N LEU A 376 -28.05 -5.78 -19.03
CA LEU A 376 -29.14 -5.29 -18.19
C LEU A 376 -29.01 -3.79 -17.90
N LEU A 377 -27.80 -3.27 -17.73
CA LEU A 377 -27.53 -1.84 -17.53
C LEU A 377 -27.96 -1.02 -18.75
N ASN A 378 -27.60 -1.49 -19.95
CA ASN A 378 -28.00 -0.89 -21.22
C ASN A 378 -29.53 -0.92 -21.41
N TRP A 379 -30.16 -2.06 -21.10
CA TRP A 379 -31.61 -2.19 -21.16
C TRP A 379 -32.33 -1.27 -20.16
N ALA A 380 -31.85 -1.23 -18.91
CA ALA A 380 -32.40 -0.38 -17.86
C ALA A 380 -32.28 1.10 -18.22
N THR A 381 -31.14 1.49 -18.79
CA THR A 381 -30.90 2.85 -19.31
C THR A 381 -31.89 3.21 -20.41
N SER A 382 -32.16 2.29 -21.34
CA SER A 382 -33.21 2.52 -22.36
C SER A 382 -34.60 2.72 -21.74
N GLN A 383 -34.94 1.98 -20.68
CA GLN A 383 -36.21 2.20 -19.96
C GLN A 383 -36.24 3.54 -19.22
N HIS A 384 -35.11 3.98 -18.67
CA HIS A 384 -34.94 5.29 -18.03
C HIS A 384 -35.18 6.42 -19.03
N GLU A 385 -34.58 6.34 -20.22
CA GLU A 385 -34.77 7.31 -21.31
C GLU A 385 -36.22 7.38 -21.80
N GLU A 386 -36.94 6.25 -21.75
CA GLU A 386 -38.40 6.18 -21.99
C GLU A 386 -39.25 6.68 -20.81
N GLN A 387 -38.64 7.24 -19.76
CA GLN A 387 -39.28 7.75 -18.53
C GLN A 387 -40.03 6.67 -17.72
N ARG A 388 -39.63 5.40 -17.86
CA ARG A 388 -40.15 4.28 -17.06
C ARG A 388 -39.30 4.08 -15.82
N TYR A 389 -39.22 5.11 -14.98
CA TYR A 389 -38.28 5.20 -13.88
C TYR A 389 -38.39 4.03 -12.88
N ASP A 390 -39.60 3.64 -12.46
CA ASP A 390 -39.77 2.51 -11.54
C ASP A 390 -39.22 1.18 -12.10
N THR A 391 -39.33 0.98 -13.43
CA THR A 391 -38.81 -0.22 -14.10
C THR A 391 -37.28 -0.17 -14.21
N ALA A 392 -36.72 1.00 -14.50
CA ALA A 392 -35.28 1.19 -14.54
C ALA A 392 -34.65 1.01 -13.15
N ALA A 393 -35.25 1.63 -12.11
CA ALA A 393 -34.83 1.53 -10.72
C ALA A 393 -34.80 0.08 -10.22
N ASP A 394 -35.83 -0.72 -10.52
CA ASP A 394 -35.86 -2.14 -10.18
C ASP A 394 -34.68 -2.90 -10.82
N ARG A 395 -34.34 -2.60 -12.08
CA ARG A 395 -33.21 -3.26 -12.76
C ARG A 395 -31.85 -2.78 -12.29
N TYR A 396 -31.66 -1.48 -12.02
CA TYR A 396 -30.42 -1.01 -11.40
C TYR A 396 -30.22 -1.63 -10.02
N SER A 397 -31.28 -1.75 -9.22
CA SER A 397 -31.24 -2.45 -7.92
C SER A 397 -30.84 -3.92 -8.08
N LYS A 398 -31.34 -4.61 -9.12
CA LYS A 398 -30.91 -5.99 -9.43
C LYS A 398 -29.43 -6.08 -9.80
N ILE A 399 -28.93 -5.12 -10.57
CA ILE A 399 -27.49 -5.04 -10.92
C ILE A 399 -26.65 -4.84 -9.65
N LEU A 400 -27.04 -3.93 -8.76
CA LEU A 400 -26.32 -3.69 -7.51
C LEU A 400 -26.37 -4.88 -6.53
N ALA A 401 -27.35 -5.77 -6.68
CA ALA A 401 -27.50 -6.98 -5.86
C ALA A 401 -26.71 -8.19 -6.38
N THR A 402 -25.93 -8.05 -7.47
CA THR A 402 -25.13 -9.15 -8.01
C THR A 402 -23.94 -9.48 -7.11
N PRO A 403 -23.52 -10.76 -7.03
CA PRO A 403 -22.48 -11.21 -6.10
C PRO A 403 -21.11 -10.57 -6.37
N VAL A 404 -20.79 -10.30 -7.63
CA VAL A 404 -19.56 -9.62 -8.07
C VAL A 404 -19.92 -8.67 -9.20
N ILE A 405 -19.50 -7.41 -9.07
CA ILE A 405 -19.70 -6.37 -10.07
C ILE A 405 -18.47 -5.47 -10.12
N ASP A 406 -18.09 -5.07 -11.34
CA ASP A 406 -17.06 -4.05 -11.54
C ASP A 406 -17.46 -2.74 -10.84
N GLN A 407 -16.54 -2.12 -10.13
CA GLN A 407 -16.83 -0.94 -9.31
C GLN A 407 -17.35 0.24 -10.15
N LEU A 408 -16.89 0.39 -11.40
CA LEU A 408 -17.34 1.46 -12.28
C LEU A 408 -18.80 1.22 -12.70
N LEU A 409 -19.13 -0.01 -13.09
CA LEU A 409 -20.52 -0.41 -13.41
C LEU A 409 -21.45 -0.28 -12.21
N ALA A 410 -20.98 -0.62 -11.01
CA ALA A 410 -21.74 -0.44 -9.78
C ALA A 410 -22.01 1.05 -9.51
N ASN A 411 -21.00 1.90 -9.60
CA ASN A 411 -21.18 3.35 -9.43
C ASN A 411 -22.11 3.94 -10.49
N GLU A 412 -22.01 3.48 -11.74
CA GLU A 412 -22.91 3.90 -12.82
C GLU A 412 -24.36 3.48 -12.53
N ALA A 413 -24.58 2.25 -12.11
CA ALA A 413 -25.90 1.75 -11.72
C ALA A 413 -26.47 2.50 -10.51
N GLU A 414 -25.66 2.81 -9.50
CA GLU A 414 -26.05 3.60 -8.32
C GLU A 414 -26.46 5.02 -8.71
N ILE A 415 -25.66 5.71 -9.52
CA ILE A 415 -25.98 7.06 -10.00
C ILE A 415 -27.30 7.06 -10.81
N LYS A 416 -27.48 6.07 -11.68
CA LYS A 416 -28.70 5.97 -12.50
C LYS A 416 -29.92 5.57 -11.65
N LEU A 417 -29.73 4.73 -10.62
CA LEU A 417 -30.75 4.40 -9.64
C LEU A 417 -31.24 5.64 -8.90
N ASP A 418 -30.33 6.46 -8.37
CA ASP A 418 -30.68 7.72 -7.68
C ASP A 418 -31.59 8.60 -8.53
N TYR A 419 -31.23 8.80 -9.81
CA TYR A 419 -32.06 9.59 -10.73
C TYR A 419 -33.41 8.94 -11.02
N ALA A 420 -33.47 7.61 -11.13
CA ALA A 420 -34.71 6.89 -11.36
C ALA A 420 -35.64 6.97 -10.14
N GLU A 421 -35.13 6.79 -8.91
CA GLU A 421 -35.90 6.93 -7.68
C GLU A 421 -36.45 8.35 -7.49
N ASP A 422 -35.65 9.36 -7.85
CA ASP A 422 -36.06 10.77 -7.85
C ASP A 422 -36.99 11.16 -9.02
N GLN A 423 -37.32 10.21 -9.92
CA GLN A 423 -38.17 10.41 -11.11
C GLN A 423 -37.59 11.48 -12.07
N GLN A 424 -36.26 11.53 -12.19
CA GLN A 424 -35.51 12.47 -13.00
C GLN A 424 -34.84 11.78 -14.20
N SER A 425 -34.68 12.51 -15.31
CA SER A 425 -33.88 12.03 -16.44
C SER A 425 -32.38 12.09 -16.12
N ILE A 426 -31.60 11.14 -16.67
CA ILE A 426 -30.14 11.17 -16.58
C ILE A 426 -29.64 12.44 -17.31
N PRO A 427 -28.86 13.33 -16.65
CA PRO A 427 -28.40 14.56 -17.28
C PRO A 427 -27.37 14.28 -18.38
N SER A 428 -27.40 15.06 -19.47
CA SER A 428 -26.39 14.96 -20.52
C SER A 428 -24.99 15.37 -20.04
N ALA A 429 -23.96 14.92 -20.76
CA ALA A 429 -22.58 15.32 -20.52
C ALA A 429 -22.41 16.86 -20.46
N ASP A 430 -22.94 17.60 -21.44
CA ASP A 430 -22.90 19.07 -21.47
C ASP A 430 -23.53 19.72 -20.24
N ASN A 431 -24.61 19.12 -19.72
CA ASN A 431 -25.30 19.62 -18.54
C ASN A 431 -24.47 19.40 -17.27
N LEU A 432 -23.88 18.21 -17.11
CA LEU A 432 -22.97 17.91 -16.00
C LEU A 432 -21.71 18.79 -16.06
N TYR A 433 -21.13 18.95 -17.24
CA TYR A 433 -20.00 19.85 -17.47
C TYR A 433 -20.33 21.28 -17.04
N SER A 434 -21.46 21.83 -17.49
CA SER A 434 -21.90 23.19 -17.15
C SER A 434 -22.17 23.36 -15.64
N GLN A 435 -22.71 22.33 -14.99
CA GLN A 435 -22.90 22.33 -13.54
C GLN A 435 -21.57 22.29 -12.80
N ALA A 436 -20.64 21.43 -13.22
CA ALA A 436 -19.32 21.28 -12.61
C ALA A 436 -18.48 22.56 -12.70
N GLU A 437 -18.52 23.25 -13.85
CA GLU A 437 -17.85 24.54 -14.06
C GLU A 437 -18.45 25.69 -13.24
N SER A 438 -19.75 25.61 -12.92
CA SER A 438 -20.44 26.65 -12.13
C SER A 438 -20.46 26.37 -10.63
N ASP A 439 -19.98 25.19 -10.18
CA ASP A 439 -19.91 24.86 -8.77
C ASP A 439 -18.88 25.74 -8.03
N GLY A 440 -19.30 26.31 -6.90
CA GLY A 440 -18.46 27.23 -6.12
C GLY A 440 -17.38 26.56 -5.28
N THR A 441 -17.27 25.23 -5.28
CA THR A 441 -16.39 24.46 -4.40
C THR A 441 -15.54 23.45 -5.17
N ALA A 442 -14.30 23.26 -4.71
CA ALA A 442 -13.40 22.27 -5.32
C ALA A 442 -13.94 20.83 -5.20
N SER A 443 -14.68 20.51 -4.12
CA SER A 443 -15.28 19.18 -3.96
C SER A 443 -16.51 18.98 -4.85
N GLY A 444 -17.42 19.95 -4.94
CA GLY A 444 -18.62 19.82 -5.76
C GLY A 444 -18.31 19.77 -7.27
N SER A 445 -17.38 20.61 -7.73
CA SER A 445 -16.89 20.55 -9.12
C SER A 445 -16.27 19.18 -9.45
N PHE A 446 -15.40 18.66 -8.58
CA PHE A 446 -14.80 17.33 -8.74
C PHE A 446 -15.85 16.21 -8.78
N GLU A 447 -16.80 16.21 -7.84
CA GLU A 447 -17.86 15.19 -7.75
C GLU A 447 -18.75 15.18 -8.99
N LEU A 448 -19.04 16.35 -9.58
CA LEU A 448 -19.85 16.46 -10.80
C LEU A 448 -19.10 15.97 -12.05
N PHE A 449 -17.80 16.27 -12.17
CA PHE A 449 -16.98 15.72 -13.25
C PHE A 449 -16.76 14.21 -13.13
N GLU A 450 -16.53 13.71 -11.91
CA GLU A 450 -16.43 12.27 -11.62
C GLU A 450 -17.72 11.56 -12.01
N LYS A 451 -18.86 12.07 -11.54
CA LYS A 451 -20.19 11.58 -11.93
C LYS A 451 -20.41 11.62 -13.44
N GLY A 452 -19.97 12.69 -14.11
CA GLY A 452 -20.03 12.82 -15.56
C GLY A 452 -19.24 11.73 -16.28
N LEU A 453 -18.00 11.48 -15.87
CA LEU A 453 -17.18 10.45 -16.49
C LEU A 453 -17.65 9.03 -16.20
N ILE A 454 -18.22 8.77 -15.02
CA ILE A 454 -18.83 7.46 -14.75
C ILE A 454 -20.01 7.20 -15.70
N LEU A 455 -20.82 8.22 -16.01
CA LEU A 455 -21.94 8.11 -16.95
C LEU A 455 -21.53 8.15 -18.43
N TYR A 456 -20.42 8.82 -18.73
CA TYR A 456 -19.95 9.11 -20.10
C TYR A 456 -18.43 8.93 -20.19
N PRO A 457 -17.90 7.69 -20.08
CA PRO A 457 -16.48 7.42 -19.92
C PRO A 457 -15.60 7.91 -21.09
N ASP A 458 -16.16 7.94 -22.31
CA ASP A 458 -15.43 8.37 -23.51
C ASP A 458 -15.44 9.90 -23.73
N ASN A 459 -16.08 10.68 -22.84
CA ASN A 459 -16.21 12.13 -23.02
C ASN A 459 -14.92 12.87 -22.61
N GLN A 460 -14.18 13.35 -23.61
CA GLN A 460 -12.90 14.03 -23.43
C GLN A 460 -13.00 15.37 -22.68
N GLU A 461 -14.11 16.09 -22.80
CA GLU A 461 -14.30 17.36 -22.08
C GLU A 461 -14.50 17.11 -20.57
N LEU A 462 -15.30 16.10 -20.22
CA LEU A 462 -15.47 15.67 -18.84
C LEU A 462 -14.17 15.12 -18.24
N LEU A 463 -13.36 14.38 -19.02
CA LEU A 463 -12.04 13.92 -18.58
C LEU A 463 -11.09 15.09 -18.28
N SER A 464 -11.00 16.06 -19.17
CA SER A 464 -10.18 17.27 -18.96
C SER A 464 -10.66 18.07 -17.74
N GLY A 465 -11.98 18.18 -17.56
CA GLY A 465 -12.60 18.80 -16.39
C GLY A 465 -12.33 18.05 -15.08
N LEU A 466 -12.38 16.72 -15.09
CA LEU A 466 -12.02 15.89 -13.94
C LEU A 466 -10.55 16.08 -13.56
N ASN A 467 -9.64 15.99 -14.53
CA ASN A 467 -8.21 16.20 -14.29
C ASN A 467 -7.93 17.57 -13.64
N SER A 468 -8.54 18.61 -14.19
CA SER A 468 -8.46 19.98 -13.67
C SER A 468 -9.00 20.10 -12.24
N SER A 469 -10.21 19.58 -12.01
CA SER A 469 -10.90 19.68 -10.71
C SER A 469 -10.25 18.80 -9.63
N ALA A 470 -9.75 17.62 -10.00
CA ALA A 470 -8.99 16.73 -9.13
C ALA A 470 -7.69 17.38 -8.64
N MET A 471 -6.94 18.03 -9.54
CA MET A 471 -5.75 18.80 -9.17
C MET A 471 -6.09 19.99 -8.25
N ASN A 472 -7.17 20.72 -8.55
CA ASN A 472 -7.65 21.81 -7.70
C ASN A 472 -8.06 21.31 -6.31
N LEU A 473 -8.74 20.16 -6.23
CA LEU A 473 -9.12 19.53 -4.97
C LEU A 473 -7.90 19.07 -4.16
N PHE A 474 -6.90 18.48 -4.83
CA PHE A 474 -5.62 18.11 -4.22
C PHE A 474 -4.91 19.33 -3.61
N LEU A 475 -4.77 20.41 -4.37
CA LEU A 475 -4.12 21.64 -3.92
C LEU A 475 -4.88 22.30 -2.77
N TRP A 476 -6.21 22.30 -2.83
CA TRP A 476 -7.04 22.76 -1.72
C TRP A 476 -6.79 21.92 -0.45
N ALA A 477 -6.76 20.58 -0.58
CA ALA A 477 -6.48 19.67 0.53
C ALA A 477 -5.08 19.91 1.12
N LYS A 478 -4.07 20.08 0.27
CA LYS A 478 -2.70 20.44 0.66
C LYS A 478 -2.65 21.75 1.41
N ASN A 479 -3.38 22.78 0.98
CA ASN A 479 -3.45 24.04 1.71
C ASN A 479 -4.07 23.85 3.12
N GLN A 480 -5.14 23.06 3.24
CA GLN A 480 -5.70 22.72 4.56
C GLN A 480 -4.71 21.93 5.43
N HIS A 481 -3.92 21.06 4.82
CA HIS A 481 -2.87 20.28 5.48
C HIS A 481 -1.75 21.19 6.00
N GLU A 482 -1.29 22.14 5.19
CA GLU A 482 -0.31 23.17 5.57
C GLU A 482 -0.83 24.05 6.73
N ASP A 483 -2.13 24.33 6.77
CA ASP A 483 -2.84 24.99 7.86
C ASP A 483 -3.07 24.10 9.10
N ARG A 484 -2.51 22.88 9.13
CA ARG A 484 -2.63 21.87 10.20
C ARG A 484 -4.06 21.39 10.45
N ARG A 485 -4.95 21.52 9.46
CA ARG A 485 -6.31 20.96 9.50
C ARG A 485 -6.30 19.53 8.94
N TYR A 486 -5.51 18.65 9.55
CA TYR A 486 -5.21 17.30 9.05
C TYR A 486 -6.46 16.49 8.68
N GLN A 487 -7.48 16.48 9.55
CA GLN A 487 -8.72 15.73 9.30
C GLN A 487 -9.53 16.25 8.11
N VAL A 488 -9.46 17.56 7.84
CA VAL A 488 -10.13 18.15 6.67
C VAL A 488 -9.40 17.77 5.39
N ALA A 489 -8.06 17.78 5.42
CA ALA A 489 -7.21 17.38 4.32
C ALA A 489 -7.35 15.89 4.00
N ILE A 490 -7.24 15.01 5.01
CA ILE A 490 -7.38 13.54 4.87
C ILE A 490 -8.68 13.18 4.15
N LYS A 491 -9.81 13.79 4.54
CA LYS A 491 -11.10 13.54 3.87
C LYS A 491 -11.11 13.88 2.38
N ARG A 492 -10.31 14.85 1.92
CA ARG A 492 -10.23 15.22 0.51
C ARG A 492 -9.20 14.39 -0.24
N TYR A 493 -8.12 13.99 0.42
CA TYR A 493 -7.22 12.98 -0.13
C TYR A 493 -7.94 11.65 -0.33
N ASP A 494 -8.77 11.23 0.62
CA ASP A 494 -9.59 10.01 0.50
C ASP A 494 -10.53 10.07 -0.70
N LYS A 495 -11.17 11.21 -0.98
CA LYS A 495 -12.01 11.39 -2.16
C LYS A 495 -11.23 11.16 -3.47
N LEU A 496 -10.02 11.72 -3.58
CA LEU A 496 -9.17 11.53 -4.76
C LEU A 496 -8.69 10.08 -4.89
N ILE A 497 -8.30 9.46 -3.77
CA ILE A 497 -7.74 8.11 -3.73
C ILE A 497 -8.80 7.07 -4.10
N ASN A 498 -10.01 7.22 -3.56
CA ASN A 498 -11.10 6.25 -3.73
C ASN A 498 -11.84 6.40 -5.06
N SER A 499 -11.55 7.46 -5.82
CA SER A 499 -12.19 7.68 -7.13
C SER A 499 -11.73 6.61 -8.13
N PRO A 500 -12.64 5.92 -8.84
CA PRO A 500 -12.26 4.93 -9.85
C PRO A 500 -11.66 5.57 -11.10
N VAL A 501 -11.94 6.85 -11.37
CA VAL A 501 -11.60 7.55 -12.61
C VAL A 501 -10.45 8.56 -12.48
N VAL A 502 -9.98 8.85 -11.26
CA VAL A 502 -8.80 9.71 -11.05
C VAL A 502 -7.52 8.95 -11.39
N SER A 503 -6.60 9.63 -12.08
CA SER A 503 -5.30 9.08 -12.48
C SER A 503 -4.41 8.69 -11.29
N ASP A 504 -3.61 7.65 -11.49
CA ASP A 504 -2.69 7.14 -10.46
C ASP A 504 -1.68 8.19 -10.01
N SER A 505 -1.26 9.08 -10.91
CA SER A 505 -0.37 10.21 -10.57
C SER A 505 -0.97 11.08 -9.45
N ILE A 506 -2.26 11.43 -9.55
CA ILE A 506 -2.97 12.20 -8.51
C ILE A 506 -3.20 11.35 -7.25
N LYS A 507 -3.58 10.07 -7.40
CA LYS A 507 -3.77 9.16 -6.25
C LYS A 507 -2.49 8.98 -5.44
N ASN A 508 -1.34 8.85 -6.10
CA ASN A 508 -0.04 8.67 -5.47
C ASN A 508 0.37 9.91 -4.67
N ILE A 509 0.24 11.12 -5.24
CA ILE A 509 0.53 12.36 -4.51
C ILE A 509 -0.46 12.58 -3.37
N ALA A 510 -1.75 12.24 -3.53
CA ALA A 510 -2.76 12.33 -2.48
C ALA A 510 -2.48 11.34 -1.33
N SER A 511 -2.12 10.10 -1.64
CA SER A 511 -1.82 9.03 -0.67
C SER A 511 -0.63 9.39 0.22
N ARG A 512 0.46 9.89 -0.38
CA ARG A 512 1.63 10.36 0.37
C ARG A 512 1.29 11.51 1.31
N ASN A 513 0.52 12.49 0.84
CA ASN A 513 0.12 13.61 1.68
C ASN A 513 -0.88 13.20 2.77
N LYS A 514 -1.75 12.22 2.51
CA LYS A 514 -2.60 11.59 3.53
C LYS A 514 -1.78 10.93 4.62
N GLU A 515 -0.76 10.15 4.27
CA GLU A 515 0.14 9.51 5.25
C GLU A 515 0.84 10.57 6.12
N ASN A 516 1.42 11.59 5.49
CA ASN A 516 2.01 12.73 6.21
C ASN A 516 0.99 13.40 7.15
N ALA A 517 -0.26 13.61 6.70
CA ALA A 517 -1.31 14.20 7.52
C ALA A 517 -1.72 13.30 8.69
N GLN A 518 -1.74 11.98 8.52
CA GLN A 518 -1.98 11.01 9.60
C GLN A 518 -0.87 11.07 10.65
N ASN A 519 0.37 11.27 10.20
CA ASN A 519 1.55 11.45 11.04
C ASN A 519 1.71 12.89 11.59
N GLN A 520 0.79 13.81 11.24
CA GLN A 520 0.83 15.24 11.58
C GLN A 520 2.07 15.98 11.03
N GLU A 521 2.70 15.44 10.00
CA GLU A 521 3.83 16.04 9.28
C GLU A 521 3.31 16.98 8.19
N LEU A 522 4.08 18.00 7.80
CA LEU A 522 3.69 18.90 6.72
C LEU A 522 4.06 18.29 5.35
N PRO A 523 3.33 18.62 4.27
CA PRO A 523 3.71 18.25 2.91
C PRO A 523 5.17 18.59 2.60
N THR A 524 5.95 17.61 2.16
CA THR A 524 7.31 17.85 1.69
C THR A 524 7.28 18.27 0.22
N ARG A 525 8.02 19.34 -0.10
CA ARG A 525 8.19 19.78 -1.49
C ARG A 525 9.07 18.82 -2.29
N GLN A 526 10.05 18.22 -1.62
CA GLN A 526 11.07 17.38 -2.23
C GLN A 526 10.94 15.93 -1.73
N ILE A 527 10.88 14.99 -2.66
CA ILE A 527 10.95 13.55 -2.42
C ILE A 527 12.22 13.01 -3.08
N ILE A 528 12.94 12.13 -2.38
CA ILE A 528 14.15 11.49 -2.88
C ILE A 528 14.01 9.98 -2.63
N ASP A 529 13.84 9.24 -3.71
CA ASP A 529 13.92 7.79 -3.74
C ASP A 529 15.32 7.35 -4.19
N ARG A 530 15.63 6.07 -3.96
CA ARG A 530 16.92 5.47 -4.32
C ARG A 530 16.71 4.14 -5.04
N THR A 531 17.26 4.04 -6.24
CA THR A 531 17.32 2.80 -7.02
C THR A 531 18.69 2.13 -6.83
N TYR A 532 18.73 0.87 -6.37
CA TYR A 532 19.99 0.15 -6.17
C TYR A 532 20.37 -0.67 -7.40
N SER A 533 21.52 -0.37 -8.00
CA SER A 533 22.10 -1.14 -9.11
C SER A 533 22.87 -2.36 -8.59
N GLN A 534 22.84 -3.47 -9.34
CA GLN A 534 23.60 -4.68 -9.02
C GLN A 534 25.07 -4.57 -9.42
N ASP A 535 25.39 -3.66 -10.35
CA ASP A 535 26.75 -3.39 -10.82
C ASP A 535 27.44 -2.37 -9.91
N THR A 536 28.76 -2.47 -9.85
CA THR A 536 29.60 -1.36 -9.37
C THR A 536 29.67 -0.27 -10.44
N ILE A 537 29.96 0.97 -10.04
CA ILE A 537 30.11 2.08 -11.00
C ILE A 537 31.22 1.83 -12.04
N PHE A 538 32.25 1.04 -11.70
CA PHE A 538 33.31 0.65 -12.63
C PHE A 538 32.87 -0.43 -13.62
N GLU A 539 32.07 -1.40 -13.18
CA GLU A 539 31.43 -2.39 -14.08
C GLU A 539 30.52 -1.65 -15.07
N ALA A 540 29.69 -0.72 -14.58
CA ALA A 540 28.85 0.11 -15.42
C ALA A 540 29.67 0.94 -16.43
N LEU A 541 30.74 1.61 -16.00
CA LEU A 541 31.63 2.35 -16.89
C LEU A 541 32.24 1.45 -17.98
N ASN A 542 32.71 0.25 -17.62
CA ASN A 542 33.30 -0.67 -18.58
C ASN A 542 32.27 -1.13 -19.62
N SER A 543 31.02 -1.37 -19.20
CA SER A 543 29.93 -1.69 -20.14
C SER A 543 29.67 -0.54 -21.11
N GLN A 544 29.67 0.72 -20.64
CA GLN A 544 29.53 1.90 -21.53
C GLN A 544 30.66 1.98 -22.56
N LEU A 545 31.90 1.79 -22.13
CA LEU A 545 33.08 1.92 -23.01
C LEU A 545 33.24 0.74 -23.97
N SER A 546 32.54 -0.37 -23.74
CA SER A 546 32.58 -1.58 -24.59
C SER A 546 31.52 -1.61 -25.68
N LEU A 547 30.68 -0.57 -25.78
CA LEU A 547 29.66 -0.46 -26.84
C LEU A 547 30.30 -0.32 -28.22
N SER A 548 29.57 -0.78 -29.25
CA SER A 548 29.99 -0.61 -30.66
C SER A 548 30.18 0.87 -31.02
N ILE A 549 29.35 1.73 -30.43
CA ILE A 549 29.53 3.18 -30.41
C ILE A 549 29.60 3.58 -28.93
N PRO A 550 30.81 3.81 -28.37
CA PRO A 550 30.95 4.24 -26.99
C PRO A 550 30.39 5.67 -26.81
N PRO A 551 30.20 6.15 -25.56
CA PRO A 551 29.74 7.51 -25.31
C PRO A 551 30.51 8.57 -26.11
N GLN A 552 29.77 9.44 -26.79
CA GLN A 552 30.30 10.49 -27.67
C GLN A 552 30.31 11.86 -26.98
N THR A 553 31.10 12.80 -27.51
CA THR A 553 31.14 14.20 -27.07
C THR A 553 31.48 15.18 -28.19
N ASP A 554 30.87 16.36 -28.14
CA ASP A 554 31.11 17.49 -29.04
C ASP A 554 32.15 18.48 -28.51
N LYS A 555 32.78 18.15 -27.37
CA LYS A 555 33.77 19.00 -26.69
C LYS A 555 35.01 19.26 -27.53
N TYR A 556 35.41 18.30 -28.36
CA TYR A 556 36.64 18.31 -29.16
C TYR A 556 36.42 18.71 -30.63
N ARG A 557 35.23 19.20 -31.00
CA ARG A 557 34.85 19.51 -32.40
C ARG A 557 35.73 20.56 -33.11
N ASN A 558 36.52 21.32 -32.36
CA ASN A 558 37.45 22.32 -32.89
C ASN A 558 38.92 21.95 -32.62
N ASP A 559 39.16 20.76 -32.07
CA ASP A 559 40.49 20.22 -31.82
C ASP A 559 40.90 19.29 -32.97
N THR A 560 42.15 18.88 -32.96
CA THR A 560 42.73 17.95 -33.94
C THR A 560 43.09 16.61 -33.30
N GLY A 561 43.21 15.58 -34.12
CA GLY A 561 43.71 14.25 -33.74
C GLY A 561 44.87 13.80 -34.62
N TYR A 562 45.41 12.61 -34.35
CA TYR A 562 46.57 12.07 -35.04
C TYR A 562 46.32 10.68 -35.60
N ILE A 563 46.65 10.47 -36.87
CA ILE A 563 46.60 9.16 -37.53
C ILE A 563 47.99 8.74 -38.00
N HIS A 564 48.33 7.46 -37.80
CA HIS A 564 49.63 6.94 -38.20
C HIS A 564 49.75 6.82 -39.72
N SER A 565 50.93 7.11 -40.27
CA SER A 565 51.15 7.14 -41.70
C SER A 565 50.97 5.79 -42.41
N ASP A 566 51.04 4.68 -41.67
CA ASP A 566 50.84 3.32 -42.21
C ASP A 566 49.41 3.07 -42.72
N TYR A 567 48.44 3.84 -42.22
CA TYR A 567 47.02 3.66 -42.56
C TYR A 567 46.53 4.59 -43.66
N VAL A 568 47.40 5.46 -44.16
CA VAL A 568 47.05 6.44 -45.19
C VAL A 568 47.97 6.27 -46.39
N SER A 569 47.39 6.32 -47.58
CA SER A 569 48.14 6.35 -48.82
C SER A 569 47.93 7.69 -49.51
N SER A 570 48.99 8.16 -50.18
CA SER A 570 48.87 9.30 -51.07
C SER A 570 47.94 8.93 -52.22
N GLU A 571 46.78 9.57 -52.30
CA GLU A 571 45.91 9.50 -53.46
C GLU A 571 46.10 10.74 -54.32
N ASN A 572 46.19 10.50 -55.63
CA ASN A 572 46.05 11.58 -56.60
C ASN A 572 44.58 11.99 -56.58
N THR A 573 44.31 13.13 -55.99
CA THR A 573 42.98 13.76 -56.00
C THR A 573 43.04 15.00 -56.88
N GLY A 574 41.89 15.61 -57.11
CA GLY A 574 41.87 16.94 -57.67
C GLY A 574 40.67 17.72 -57.17
N VAL A 575 40.72 19.02 -57.40
CA VAL A 575 39.67 19.96 -57.03
C VAL A 575 39.23 20.76 -58.24
N ILE A 576 37.93 21.00 -58.35
CA ILE A 576 37.35 21.88 -59.36
C ILE A 576 37.70 23.32 -59.04
N THR A 577 38.13 24.08 -60.05
CA THR A 577 38.65 25.46 -59.90
C THR A 577 37.75 26.51 -60.55
N GLY A 578 36.65 26.10 -61.18
CA GLY A 578 35.68 27.00 -61.81
C GLY A 578 34.28 26.86 -61.22
N SER A 579 33.46 27.89 -61.35
CA SER A 579 32.05 27.84 -60.95
C SER A 579 31.19 27.17 -62.04
N GLY A 580 30.44 26.12 -61.68
CA GLY A 580 29.49 25.46 -62.59
C GLY A 580 30.18 24.62 -63.66
N VAL A 581 31.11 23.76 -63.26
CA VAL A 581 31.87 22.89 -64.14
C VAL A 581 31.08 21.61 -64.43
N ASN A 582 30.97 21.28 -65.72
CA ASN A 582 30.32 20.06 -66.18
C ASN A 582 31.27 18.86 -66.08
N LEU A 583 30.89 17.85 -65.30
CA LEU A 583 31.55 16.54 -65.29
C LEU A 583 30.90 15.68 -66.36
N ARG A 584 31.70 14.99 -67.19
CA ARG A 584 31.23 14.40 -68.44
C ARG A 584 31.51 12.91 -68.51
N VAL A 585 30.66 12.15 -69.20
CA VAL A 585 30.81 10.70 -69.36
C VAL A 585 31.95 10.35 -70.33
N ASN A 586 32.26 11.24 -71.28
CA ASN A 586 33.43 11.12 -72.15
C ASN A 586 34.23 12.45 -72.15
N PRO A 587 35.53 12.44 -72.50
CA PRO A 587 36.37 13.64 -72.56
C PRO A 587 36.12 14.48 -73.82
N ASN A 588 34.87 14.86 -74.07
CA ASN A 588 34.41 15.71 -75.19
C ASN A 588 33.38 16.74 -74.70
N LEU A 589 32.96 17.68 -75.54
CA LEU A 589 32.01 18.73 -75.18
C LEU A 589 30.56 18.47 -75.63
N ASN A 590 30.33 17.42 -76.40
CA ASN A 590 29.06 17.15 -77.10
C ASN A 590 28.07 16.31 -76.29
N ASP A 591 28.52 15.69 -75.19
CA ASP A 591 27.66 14.89 -74.32
C ASP A 591 26.90 15.76 -73.31
N ASP A 592 25.70 15.30 -72.93
CA ASP A 592 24.94 15.91 -71.83
C ASP A 592 25.60 15.55 -70.50
N PRO A 593 26.03 16.54 -69.69
CA PRO A 593 26.80 16.25 -68.49
C PRO A 593 25.89 15.77 -67.35
N PRO A 594 26.17 14.62 -66.72
CA PRO A 594 25.37 14.12 -65.60
C PRO A 594 25.46 15.02 -64.35
N TYR A 595 26.55 15.78 -64.19
CA TYR A 595 26.73 16.67 -63.03
C TYR A 595 27.25 18.05 -63.45
N ASN A 596 26.72 19.09 -62.79
CA ASN A 596 27.27 20.43 -62.80
C ASN A 596 27.69 20.78 -61.36
N VAL A 597 28.99 21.02 -61.15
CA VAL A 597 29.57 21.15 -59.81
C VAL A 597 30.24 22.52 -59.59
N GLY A 598 30.29 22.94 -58.33
CA GLY A 598 30.85 24.23 -57.93
C GLY A 598 32.39 24.22 -57.85
N GLU A 599 32.95 25.41 -57.66
CA GLU A 599 34.36 25.57 -57.29
C GLU A 599 34.59 24.94 -55.90
N GLY A 600 35.70 24.22 -55.73
CA GLY A 600 36.02 23.53 -54.49
C GLY A 600 35.54 22.07 -54.42
N THR A 601 34.71 21.61 -55.37
CA THR A 601 34.31 20.19 -55.43
C THR A 601 35.53 19.29 -55.64
N THR A 602 35.70 18.29 -54.79
CA THR A 602 36.82 17.33 -54.85
C THR A 602 36.44 16.09 -55.66
N PHE A 603 37.44 15.43 -56.23
CA PHE A 603 37.28 14.16 -56.94
C PHE A 603 38.54 13.31 -56.82
N LYS A 604 38.39 11.99 -56.98
CA LYS A 604 39.51 11.07 -57.08
C LYS A 604 40.04 11.05 -58.50
N MET A 605 41.35 11.22 -58.70
CA MET A 605 41.95 11.19 -60.04
C MET A 605 42.35 9.76 -60.39
N LEU A 606 41.74 9.22 -61.43
CA LEU A 606 42.02 7.89 -61.96
C LEU A 606 43.14 7.95 -63.01
N GLY A 607 43.27 9.07 -63.71
CA GLY A 607 44.35 9.30 -64.67
C GLY A 607 44.20 10.57 -65.48
N THR A 608 45.03 10.71 -66.50
CA THR A 608 44.92 11.76 -67.52
C THR A 608 44.74 11.11 -68.88
N VAL A 609 43.82 11.65 -69.68
CA VAL A 609 43.55 11.19 -71.05
C VAL A 609 43.60 12.36 -72.03
N ASP A 610 43.84 12.04 -73.31
CA ASP A 610 43.64 13.00 -74.40
C ASP A 610 42.17 13.01 -74.81
N GLY A 611 41.60 14.22 -74.91
CA GLY A 611 40.21 14.45 -75.31
C GLY A 611 40.06 15.64 -76.24
N GLU A 612 38.85 16.17 -76.33
CA GLU A 612 38.55 17.33 -77.16
C GLU A 612 39.35 18.56 -76.71
N ASN A 613 39.82 19.35 -77.68
CA ASN A 613 40.66 20.50 -77.39
C ASN A 613 39.83 21.63 -76.74
N VAL A 614 40.20 22.01 -75.52
CA VAL A 614 39.61 23.16 -74.83
C VAL A 614 40.73 24.17 -74.54
N SER A 615 40.61 25.36 -75.11
CA SER A 615 41.56 26.48 -74.93
C SER A 615 43.03 26.11 -75.19
N GLY A 616 43.30 25.27 -76.20
CA GLY A 616 44.65 24.93 -76.64
C GLY A 616 45.26 23.68 -75.98
N SER A 617 44.50 22.97 -75.13
CA SER A 617 44.92 21.73 -74.48
C SER A 617 43.95 20.59 -74.81
N THR A 618 44.47 19.38 -75.04
CA THR A 618 43.69 18.15 -75.13
C THR A 618 43.69 17.37 -73.82
N LYS A 619 44.28 17.90 -72.75
CA LYS A 619 44.46 17.19 -71.47
C LYS A 619 43.15 17.20 -70.67
N TRP A 620 42.57 16.03 -70.45
CA TRP A 620 41.43 15.81 -69.57
C TRP A 620 41.83 14.93 -68.38
N TYR A 621 41.22 15.19 -67.22
CA TYR A 621 41.32 14.32 -66.07
C TYR A 621 40.22 13.27 -66.13
N HIS A 622 40.61 12.00 -66.02
CA HIS A 622 39.72 10.88 -65.75
C HIS A 622 39.58 10.78 -64.24
N ILE A 623 38.35 10.90 -63.75
CA ILE A 623 38.05 11.11 -62.33
C ILE A 623 36.97 10.12 -61.87
N LYS A 624 36.91 9.88 -60.56
CA LYS A 624 35.78 9.24 -59.90
C LYS A 624 35.07 10.26 -59.03
N TYR A 625 33.77 10.44 -59.24
CA TYR A 625 32.91 11.37 -58.52
C TYR A 625 31.53 10.72 -58.34
N ASP A 626 31.00 10.75 -57.11
CA ASP A 626 29.73 10.11 -56.73
C ASP A 626 29.60 8.64 -57.17
N GLY A 627 30.70 7.89 -57.02
CA GLY A 627 30.76 6.48 -57.43
C GLY A 627 30.97 6.23 -58.93
N GLU A 628 30.80 7.23 -59.78
CA GLU A 628 30.88 7.13 -61.25
C GLU A 628 32.24 7.58 -61.81
N GLU A 629 32.64 6.99 -62.94
CA GLU A 629 33.84 7.41 -63.68
C GLU A 629 33.49 8.47 -64.71
N LEU A 630 34.09 9.65 -64.59
CA LEU A 630 33.78 10.84 -65.37
C LEU A 630 35.06 11.53 -65.85
N TYR A 631 34.88 12.60 -66.62
CA TYR A 631 35.95 13.40 -67.19
C TYR A 631 35.70 14.88 -66.98
N VAL A 632 36.77 15.59 -66.62
CA VAL A 632 36.79 17.06 -66.54
C VAL A 632 38.04 17.59 -67.23
N HIS A 633 37.90 18.67 -68.00
CA HIS A 633 39.05 19.24 -68.69
C HIS A 633 40.05 19.82 -67.69
N SER A 634 41.34 19.60 -67.92
CA SER A 634 42.40 20.00 -66.96
C SER A 634 42.52 21.51 -66.71
N SER A 635 41.91 22.36 -67.54
CA SER A 635 41.86 23.81 -67.28
C SER A 635 40.81 24.21 -66.24
N LEU A 636 39.88 23.30 -65.89
CA LEU A 636 38.77 23.56 -64.97
C LEU A 636 38.97 22.90 -63.62
N ALA A 637 40.07 22.17 -63.44
CA ALA A 637 40.39 21.47 -62.23
C ALA A 637 41.90 21.45 -62.00
N LYS A 638 42.32 21.18 -60.77
CA LYS A 638 43.73 21.13 -60.38
C LYS A 638 44.01 19.83 -59.63
N GLU A 639 45.12 19.18 -59.97
CA GLU A 639 45.67 18.06 -59.21
C GLU A 639 46.03 18.50 -57.78
N THR A 640 45.59 17.72 -56.81
CA THR A 640 45.91 17.86 -55.39
C THR A 640 46.48 16.56 -54.86
N SER A 641 47.34 16.66 -53.85
CA SER A 641 47.83 15.49 -53.10
C SER A 641 46.90 15.29 -51.92
N GLY A 642 45.97 14.33 -52.04
CA GLY A 642 45.11 13.91 -50.93
C GLY A 642 45.73 12.74 -50.18
N LEU A 643 45.30 12.53 -48.94
CA LEU A 643 45.49 11.27 -48.23
C LEU A 643 44.15 10.57 -48.15
N SER A 644 44.13 9.29 -48.47
CA SER A 644 42.96 8.43 -48.26
C SER A 644 43.37 7.25 -47.39
N LEU A 645 42.41 6.77 -46.61
CA LEU A 645 42.58 5.62 -45.72
C LEU A 645 42.71 4.34 -46.53
N THR A 646 43.71 3.52 -46.23
CA THR A 646 43.93 2.21 -46.89
C THR A 646 43.18 1.08 -46.19
N GLN A 647 42.81 1.30 -44.94
CA GLN A 647 42.08 0.39 -44.07
C GLN A 647 41.44 1.19 -42.93
N THR A 648 40.61 0.54 -42.12
CA THR A 648 40.11 1.11 -40.87
C THR A 648 41.27 1.53 -39.97
N ALA A 649 41.19 2.73 -39.40
CA ALA A 649 42.24 3.33 -38.62
C ALA A 649 41.71 4.22 -37.51
N ASN A 650 42.41 4.21 -36.38
CA ASN A 650 42.08 5.03 -35.23
C ASN A 650 42.71 6.43 -35.37
N VAL A 651 41.97 7.44 -34.94
CA VAL A 651 42.43 8.81 -34.74
C VAL A 651 42.74 8.99 -33.25
N TYR A 652 44.01 9.23 -32.95
CA TYR A 652 44.54 9.28 -31.58
C TYR A 652 44.67 10.72 -31.07
N GLU A 653 44.58 10.92 -29.76
CA GLU A 653 44.77 12.23 -29.12
C GLU A 653 46.21 12.75 -29.27
N LYS A 654 47.18 11.84 -29.32
CA LYS A 654 48.61 12.16 -29.44
C LYS A 654 49.24 11.27 -30.50
N THR A 655 50.48 11.58 -30.87
CA THR A 655 51.33 10.76 -31.74
C THR A 655 51.81 9.48 -31.02
N SER A 656 50.89 8.69 -30.47
CA SER A 656 51.13 7.47 -29.71
C SER A 656 49.86 6.60 -29.75
N THR A 657 50.02 5.33 -30.10
CA THR A 657 48.93 4.34 -30.11
C THR A 657 48.40 3.99 -28.72
N ASP A 658 49.10 4.41 -27.66
CA ASP A 658 48.67 4.22 -26.26
C ASP A 658 47.80 5.41 -25.77
N SER A 659 47.62 6.44 -26.59
CA SER A 659 46.77 7.59 -26.26
C SER A 659 45.30 7.34 -26.57
N HIS A 660 44.41 8.21 -26.08
CA HIS A 660 42.97 8.10 -26.28
C HIS A 660 42.61 8.08 -27.78
N VAL A 661 41.64 7.26 -28.16
CA VAL A 661 41.13 7.19 -29.54
C VAL A 661 39.90 8.07 -29.65
N PHE A 662 40.00 9.19 -30.37
CA PHE A 662 38.87 10.10 -30.62
C PHE A 662 37.89 9.55 -31.64
N ASP A 663 38.35 8.79 -32.63
CA ASP A 663 37.49 8.24 -33.68
C ASP A 663 38.11 7.01 -34.34
N THR A 664 37.30 6.22 -35.04
CA THR A 664 37.72 5.08 -35.85
C THR A 664 37.17 5.25 -37.26
N LEU A 665 38.03 5.72 -38.16
CA LEU A 665 37.66 6.01 -39.55
C LEU A 665 37.81 4.76 -40.43
N THR A 666 36.95 4.64 -41.43
CA THR A 666 36.92 3.61 -42.46
C THR A 666 37.44 4.13 -43.80
N VAL A 667 37.66 3.25 -44.78
CA VAL A 667 38.25 3.61 -46.09
C VAL A 667 37.44 4.63 -46.90
N ASP A 668 36.16 4.77 -46.58
CA ASP A 668 35.24 5.69 -47.28
C ASP A 668 35.12 7.04 -46.57
N ASP A 669 35.71 7.20 -45.38
CA ASP A 669 35.67 8.45 -44.63
C ASP A 669 36.67 9.48 -45.18
N ASN A 670 36.25 10.74 -45.22
CA ASN A 670 37.09 11.84 -45.71
C ASN A 670 38.12 12.27 -44.65
N LEU A 671 39.38 12.42 -45.04
CA LEU A 671 40.46 12.85 -44.16
C LEU A 671 40.90 14.29 -44.48
N THR A 672 40.64 15.22 -43.57
CA THR A 672 41.18 16.59 -43.67
C THR A 672 42.48 16.68 -42.88
N VAL A 673 43.59 16.69 -43.61
CA VAL A 673 44.94 16.74 -43.02
C VAL A 673 45.34 18.18 -42.76
N VAL A 674 45.72 18.47 -41.51
CA VAL A 674 46.25 19.77 -41.08
C VAL A 674 47.74 19.85 -41.37
N GLU A 675 48.53 18.92 -40.83
CA GLU A 675 49.97 18.84 -41.07
C GLU A 675 50.54 17.43 -40.84
N LYS A 676 51.80 17.20 -41.24
CA LYS A 676 52.52 15.94 -41.00
C LYS A 676 53.68 16.17 -40.04
N THR A 677 53.74 15.38 -38.97
CA THR A 677 54.82 15.40 -37.98
C THR A 677 55.37 13.99 -37.76
N GLY A 678 56.57 13.73 -38.32
CA GLY A 678 57.18 12.40 -38.29
C GLY A 678 56.34 11.37 -39.05
N ASP A 679 56.02 10.25 -38.40
CA ASP A 679 55.21 9.16 -38.94
C ASP A 679 53.69 9.36 -38.66
N TRP A 680 53.27 10.56 -38.26
CA TRP A 680 51.89 10.89 -37.94
C TRP A 680 51.37 12.07 -38.76
N TYR A 681 50.08 12.01 -39.09
CA TYR A 681 49.33 13.11 -39.69
C TYR A 681 48.37 13.68 -38.66
N GLU A 682 48.41 14.99 -38.47
CA GLU A 682 47.42 15.73 -37.71
C GLU A 682 46.18 15.97 -38.60
N VAL A 683 45.00 15.67 -38.08
CA VAL A 683 43.74 15.66 -38.83
C VAL A 683 42.64 16.36 -38.05
N GLU A 684 41.73 17.02 -38.77
CA GLU A 684 40.55 17.63 -38.14
C GLU A 684 39.61 16.56 -37.58
N LEU A 685 39.02 16.83 -36.41
CA LEU A 685 38.03 15.95 -35.80
C LEU A 685 36.61 16.27 -36.29
N GLY A 686 35.74 15.26 -36.30
CA GLY A 686 34.32 15.43 -36.55
C GLY A 686 33.60 16.19 -35.42
N LEU A 687 32.32 16.52 -35.65
CA LEU A 687 31.47 17.19 -34.65
C LEU A 687 31.30 16.36 -33.36
N TRP A 688 31.37 15.04 -33.48
CA TRP A 688 31.26 14.08 -32.38
C TRP A 688 32.48 13.17 -32.36
N THR A 689 33.00 12.91 -31.16
CA THR A 689 34.16 12.03 -30.95
C THR A 689 33.94 11.15 -29.73
N ASN A 690 34.63 10.00 -29.67
CA ASN A 690 34.65 9.12 -28.50
C ASN A 690 35.11 9.88 -27.26
N ALA A 691 34.32 9.82 -26.17
CA ALA A 691 34.65 10.47 -24.92
C ALA A 691 35.74 9.71 -24.14
N LYS A 692 36.55 10.45 -23.38
CA LYS A 692 37.56 9.82 -22.51
C LYS A 692 36.89 9.12 -21.33
N SER A 693 37.42 7.98 -20.91
CA SER A 693 36.92 7.18 -19.77
C SER A 693 36.69 8.01 -18.49
N SER A 694 37.63 8.88 -18.13
CA SER A 694 37.52 9.79 -16.97
C SER A 694 36.40 10.82 -17.11
N GLU A 695 36.10 11.24 -18.34
CA GLU A 695 35.02 12.18 -18.60
C GLU A 695 33.67 11.46 -18.51
N VAL A 696 33.55 10.27 -19.11
CA VAL A 696 32.36 9.42 -18.97
C VAL A 696 32.06 9.16 -17.49
N MET A 697 33.06 8.81 -16.68
CA MET A 697 32.90 8.62 -15.23
C MET A 697 32.35 9.87 -14.52
N SER A 698 32.73 11.07 -14.95
CA SER A 698 32.24 12.31 -14.33
C SER A 698 30.74 12.55 -14.57
N TYR A 699 30.21 12.12 -15.71
CA TYR A 699 28.77 12.20 -16.02
C TYR A 699 28.00 10.99 -15.49
N LEU A 700 28.61 9.80 -15.52
CA LEU A 700 28.03 8.55 -15.04
C LEU A 700 27.91 8.52 -13.51
N ASN A 701 28.78 9.18 -12.73
CA ASN A 701 28.66 9.15 -11.28
C ASN A 701 27.47 10.00 -10.79
N PRO A 702 26.43 9.40 -10.18
CA PRO A 702 25.26 10.14 -9.67
C PRO A 702 25.63 11.22 -8.64
N GLU A 703 26.70 11.04 -7.87
CA GLU A 703 27.15 12.04 -6.89
C GLU A 703 27.66 13.35 -7.52
N ASN A 704 28.06 13.31 -8.79
CA ASN A 704 28.54 14.48 -9.53
C ASN A 704 27.42 15.19 -10.31
N ASN A 705 26.20 14.66 -10.28
CA ASN A 705 25.12 15.10 -11.15
C ASN A 705 24.29 16.23 -10.52
N ASP A 706 23.77 17.14 -11.34
CA ASP A 706 22.66 18.00 -10.90
C ASP A 706 21.43 17.12 -10.63
N VAL A 707 20.78 17.33 -9.48
CA VAL A 707 19.65 16.52 -9.00
C VAL A 707 18.48 16.45 -10.01
N TYR A 708 18.32 17.45 -10.87
CA TYR A 708 17.28 17.44 -11.91
C TYR A 708 17.50 16.39 -13.01
N GLN A 709 18.70 15.82 -13.15
CA GLN A 709 18.90 14.63 -14.00
C GLN A 709 18.17 13.40 -13.44
N HIS A 710 17.92 13.42 -12.13
CA HIS A 710 17.25 12.37 -11.38
C HIS A 710 15.77 12.68 -11.17
N LEU A 711 15.22 13.73 -11.79
CA LEU A 711 13.80 14.05 -11.68
C LEU A 711 12.99 12.89 -12.28
N VAL A 712 12.03 12.41 -11.50
CA VAL A 712 11.09 11.36 -11.87
C VAL A 712 10.12 11.92 -12.91
N LEU A 713 10.14 11.31 -14.10
CA LEU A 713 9.42 11.77 -15.29
C LEU A 713 8.07 11.08 -15.47
N ASP A 714 7.68 10.13 -14.62
CA ASP A 714 6.35 9.49 -14.60
C ASP A 714 5.39 10.10 -13.55
N SER A 715 5.81 11.20 -12.90
CA SER A 715 5.06 11.83 -11.82
C SER A 715 4.75 13.29 -12.12
N SER A 716 3.52 13.70 -11.81
CA SER A 716 3.08 15.09 -11.95
C SER A 716 3.74 15.99 -10.90
N PRO A 717 4.18 17.22 -11.24
CA PRO A 717 4.66 18.20 -10.28
C PRO A 717 3.52 18.82 -9.45
N GLY A 718 2.26 18.43 -9.68
CA GLY A 718 1.12 18.86 -8.87
C GLY A 718 0.82 20.35 -8.99
N VAL A 719 0.72 20.87 -10.21
CA VAL A 719 0.48 22.29 -10.50
C VAL A 719 -0.73 22.49 -11.41
N THR A 720 -1.34 23.67 -11.36
CA THR A 720 -2.52 24.01 -12.17
C THR A 720 -2.15 24.45 -13.59
N ALA A 721 -3.07 24.33 -14.54
CA ALA A 721 -2.90 24.84 -15.92
C ALA A 721 -2.48 26.31 -15.98
N ASN A 722 -3.00 27.16 -15.08
CA ASN A 722 -2.60 28.57 -14.98
C ASN A 722 -1.10 28.75 -14.74
N GLN A 723 -0.50 27.90 -13.92
CA GLN A 723 0.94 27.96 -13.64
C GLN A 723 1.75 27.49 -14.84
N LEU A 724 1.32 26.42 -15.52
CA LEU A 724 1.96 25.95 -16.76
C LEU A 724 1.84 26.97 -17.89
N ASN A 725 0.70 27.66 -18.00
CA ASN A 725 0.49 28.72 -18.99
C ASN A 725 1.45 29.92 -18.81
N ARG A 726 1.96 30.15 -17.59
CA ARG A 726 3.06 31.13 -17.39
C ARG A 726 4.36 30.69 -18.08
N LEU A 727 4.65 29.39 -18.10
CA LEU A 727 5.82 28.83 -18.79
C LEU A 727 5.68 28.96 -20.32
N LEU A 728 4.44 28.92 -20.81
CA LEU A 728 4.07 28.91 -22.22
C LEU A 728 3.83 30.31 -22.82
N THR A 729 3.95 31.37 -22.02
CA THR A 729 3.78 32.75 -22.49
C THR A 729 4.82 33.09 -23.57
N GLY A 730 4.37 33.56 -24.74
CA GLY A 730 5.25 33.88 -25.87
C GLY A 730 5.81 32.66 -26.60
N ARG A 731 5.25 31.47 -26.37
CA ARG A 731 5.66 30.20 -27.02
C ARG A 731 4.81 29.85 -28.25
N GLY A 732 4.20 30.83 -28.89
CA GLY A 732 3.49 30.65 -30.16
C GLY A 732 2.32 29.68 -30.03
N ILE A 733 2.31 28.61 -30.83
CA ILE A 733 1.21 27.62 -30.87
C ILE A 733 1.01 26.89 -29.54
N LEU A 734 2.00 26.87 -28.65
CA LEU A 734 1.88 26.25 -27.32
C LEU A 734 1.28 27.20 -26.27
N GLU A 735 1.07 28.49 -26.59
CA GLU A 735 0.55 29.45 -25.63
C GLU A 735 -0.89 29.11 -25.22
N GLY A 736 -1.13 28.98 -23.91
CA GLY A 736 -2.45 28.60 -23.37
C GLY A 736 -2.69 27.09 -23.26
N ALA A 737 -1.81 26.24 -23.81
CA ALA A 737 -1.98 24.79 -23.86
C ALA A 737 -1.68 24.06 -22.52
N GLY A 738 -1.58 24.76 -21.40
CA GLY A 738 -1.21 24.18 -20.10
C GLY A 738 -2.15 23.07 -19.63
N GLN A 739 -3.44 23.14 -19.93
CA GLN A 739 -4.37 22.05 -19.60
C GLN A 739 -4.14 20.81 -20.47
N ALA A 740 -3.85 20.97 -21.77
CA ALA A 740 -3.53 19.86 -22.65
C ALA A 740 -2.28 19.09 -22.19
N PHE A 741 -1.27 19.80 -21.66
CA PHE A 741 -0.09 19.17 -21.06
C PHE A 741 -0.41 18.42 -19.76
N ILE A 742 -1.32 18.94 -18.92
CA ILE A 742 -1.80 18.23 -17.72
C ILE A 742 -2.56 16.97 -18.13
N ASP A 743 -3.50 17.08 -19.04
CA ASP A 743 -4.30 15.93 -19.49
C ASP A 743 -3.39 14.85 -20.07
N ALA A 744 -2.48 15.22 -20.98
CA ALA A 744 -1.51 14.31 -21.57
C ALA A 744 -0.59 13.68 -20.51
N GLY A 745 -0.14 14.46 -19.52
CA GLY A 745 0.73 13.98 -18.46
C GLY A 745 0.04 13.05 -17.47
N LEU A 746 -1.22 13.28 -17.15
CA LEU A 746 -2.01 12.42 -16.25
C LEU A 746 -2.47 11.14 -16.95
N GLU A 747 -2.85 11.23 -18.22
CA GLU A 747 -3.33 10.12 -19.05
C GLU A 747 -2.19 9.13 -19.35
N HIS A 748 -1.02 9.64 -19.74
CA HIS A 748 0.13 8.81 -20.12
C HIS A 748 1.20 8.71 -19.03
N SER A 749 0.92 9.21 -17.82
CA SER A 749 1.86 9.25 -16.69
C SER A 749 3.22 9.78 -17.11
N VAL A 750 3.23 11.03 -17.60
CA VAL A 750 4.44 11.76 -18.01
C VAL A 750 4.46 13.14 -17.35
N ASN A 751 5.62 13.55 -16.85
CA ASN A 751 5.82 14.83 -16.22
C ASN A 751 5.58 16.00 -17.20
N GLU A 752 4.66 16.88 -16.84
CA GLU A 752 4.14 17.98 -17.65
C GLU A 752 5.23 19.02 -17.96
N VAL A 753 6.12 19.29 -17.00
CA VAL A 753 7.22 20.24 -17.19
C VAL A 753 8.26 19.67 -18.16
N TYR A 754 8.52 18.37 -18.08
CA TYR A 754 9.34 17.66 -19.06
C TYR A 754 8.70 17.69 -20.45
N LEU A 755 7.39 17.39 -20.59
CA LEU A 755 6.68 17.49 -21.87
C LEU A 755 6.76 18.90 -22.46
N ILE A 756 6.54 19.94 -21.66
CA ILE A 756 6.66 21.33 -22.10
C ILE A 756 8.08 21.64 -22.56
N SER A 757 9.09 21.23 -21.79
CA SER A 757 10.49 21.42 -22.15
C SER A 757 10.84 20.73 -23.47
N HIS A 758 10.34 19.52 -23.68
CA HIS A 758 10.58 18.74 -24.89
C HIS A 758 9.86 19.36 -26.09
N ALA A 759 8.57 19.69 -25.95
CA ALA A 759 7.80 20.34 -27.01
C ALA A 759 8.43 21.67 -27.45
N ILE A 760 8.91 22.50 -26.53
CA ILE A 760 9.57 23.77 -26.87
C ILE A 760 10.84 23.54 -27.67
N LEU A 761 11.64 22.53 -27.30
CA LEU A 761 12.89 22.20 -28.00
C LEU A 761 12.60 21.70 -29.42
N GLU A 762 11.71 20.73 -29.56
CA GLU A 762 11.41 20.07 -30.84
C GLU A 762 10.69 20.99 -31.84
N THR A 763 9.85 21.91 -31.34
CA THR A 763 9.10 22.82 -32.21
C THR A 763 9.83 24.12 -32.52
N GLY A 764 10.87 24.47 -31.76
CA GLY A 764 11.46 25.82 -31.81
C GLY A 764 10.51 26.92 -31.31
N ALA A 765 9.52 26.57 -30.47
CA ALA A 765 8.45 27.48 -30.03
C ALA A 765 8.97 28.76 -29.36
N GLY A 766 8.54 29.91 -29.88
CA GLY A 766 8.96 31.24 -29.43
C GLY A 766 10.28 31.73 -30.03
N THR A 767 10.76 31.09 -31.11
CA THR A 767 11.92 31.53 -31.90
C THR A 767 11.52 31.86 -33.34
N ASP A 768 12.42 32.48 -34.11
CA ASP A 768 12.21 32.76 -35.53
C ASP A 768 12.24 31.48 -36.42
N ASN A 769 12.67 30.33 -35.87
CA ASN A 769 12.83 29.06 -36.58
C ASN A 769 11.84 27.99 -36.09
N VAL A 770 10.54 28.31 -36.10
CA VAL A 770 9.50 27.37 -35.67
C VAL A 770 9.29 26.25 -36.72
N SER A 771 9.11 25.01 -36.26
CA SER A 771 8.89 23.86 -37.14
C SER A 771 7.50 23.93 -37.83
N PRO A 772 7.41 23.72 -39.15
CA PRO A 772 6.10 23.65 -39.84
C PRO A 772 5.20 22.55 -39.31
N LEU A 773 5.77 21.46 -38.77
CA LEU A 773 5.04 20.39 -38.11
C LEU A 773 4.27 20.87 -36.88
N ALA A 774 4.81 21.86 -36.15
CA ALA A 774 4.17 22.43 -34.97
C ALA A 774 3.03 23.39 -35.34
N THR A 775 3.18 24.15 -36.42
CA THR A 775 2.18 25.14 -36.86
C THR A 775 1.09 24.58 -37.77
N GLY A 776 1.22 23.32 -38.19
CA GLY A 776 0.22 22.60 -38.96
C GLY A 776 0.62 22.36 -40.42
N VAL A 777 0.43 21.12 -40.88
CA VAL A 777 0.65 20.70 -42.28
C VAL A 777 -0.64 20.11 -42.83
N LYS A 778 -1.04 20.48 -44.04
CA LYS A 778 -2.19 19.83 -44.70
C LYS A 778 -1.77 18.49 -45.32
N VAL A 779 -2.49 17.42 -44.99
CA VAL A 779 -2.30 16.08 -45.54
C VAL A 779 -3.64 15.55 -46.05
N GLY A 780 -3.63 14.89 -47.20
CA GLY A 780 -4.81 14.25 -47.80
C GLY A 780 -4.47 12.88 -48.41
N LYS A 781 -5.50 12.18 -48.89
CA LYS A 781 -5.38 10.87 -49.55
C LYS A 781 -5.53 11.02 -51.06
N ASN A 782 -4.62 10.43 -51.83
CA ASN A 782 -4.80 10.27 -53.27
C ASN A 782 -5.84 9.17 -53.59
N ASP A 783 -6.10 8.92 -54.88
CA ASP A 783 -7.06 7.90 -55.34
C ASP A 783 -6.69 6.47 -54.90
N ASP A 784 -5.40 6.19 -54.69
CA ASP A 784 -4.89 4.89 -54.20
C ASP A 784 -5.00 4.75 -52.67
N GLY A 785 -5.38 5.83 -51.97
CA GLY A 785 -5.48 5.88 -50.50
C GLY A 785 -4.19 6.28 -49.79
N ASP A 786 -3.12 6.58 -50.52
CA ASP A 786 -1.81 6.98 -49.97
C ASP A 786 -1.84 8.42 -49.44
N LEU A 787 -1.14 8.64 -48.33
CA LEU A 787 -1.02 9.96 -47.71
C LEU A 787 -0.02 10.83 -48.46
N MET A 788 -0.49 12.01 -48.89
CA MET A 788 0.32 13.03 -49.54
C MET A 788 0.15 14.38 -48.84
N LEU A 789 1.24 15.14 -48.76
CA LEU A 789 1.19 16.54 -48.35
C LEU A 789 0.45 17.33 -49.43
N VAL A 790 -0.42 18.24 -48.99
CA VAL A 790 -1.19 19.08 -49.91
C VAL A 790 -0.30 20.21 -50.44
N SER A 791 -0.30 20.36 -51.76
CA SER A 791 0.29 21.47 -52.50
C SER A 791 -0.77 22.09 -53.41
N SER A 792 -0.51 23.30 -53.92
CA SER A 792 -1.39 23.96 -54.88
C SER A 792 -1.59 23.16 -56.19
N GLU A 793 -0.73 22.18 -56.47
CA GLU A 793 -0.78 21.36 -57.68
C GLU A 793 -1.59 20.07 -57.51
N ASN A 794 -1.69 19.55 -56.29
CA ASN A 794 -2.36 18.27 -56.01
C ASN A 794 -3.66 18.40 -55.20
N GLU A 795 -3.98 19.56 -54.62
CA GLU A 795 -5.13 19.75 -53.70
C GLU A 795 -6.45 19.26 -54.32
N ASP A 796 -6.70 19.53 -55.60
CA ASP A 796 -7.92 19.11 -56.32
C ASP A 796 -8.02 17.58 -56.51
N ASN A 797 -6.90 16.85 -56.40
CA ASN A 797 -6.82 15.39 -56.56
C ASN A 797 -6.70 14.65 -55.22
N LEU A 798 -6.84 15.36 -54.10
CA LEU A 798 -6.76 14.77 -52.76
C LEU A 798 -8.12 14.80 -52.07
N SER A 799 -8.42 13.72 -51.35
CA SER A 799 -9.61 13.60 -50.50
C SER A 799 -9.23 13.59 -49.01
N SER A 800 -10.22 13.73 -48.13
CA SER A 800 -10.02 13.66 -46.67
C SER A 800 -8.96 14.61 -46.12
N ILE A 801 -8.81 15.79 -46.71
CA ILE A 801 -7.76 16.74 -46.31
C ILE A 801 -7.98 17.18 -44.86
N LYS A 802 -6.94 17.03 -44.04
CA LYS A 802 -6.88 17.48 -42.66
C LYS A 802 -5.60 18.27 -42.43
N THR A 803 -5.67 19.27 -41.56
CA THR A 803 -4.48 19.90 -41.00
C THR A 803 -4.01 19.03 -39.84
N VAL A 804 -2.73 18.68 -39.81
CA VAL A 804 -2.14 17.81 -38.80
C VAL A 804 -1.02 18.55 -38.08
N TYR A 805 -0.80 18.21 -36.81
CA TYR A 805 0.20 18.83 -35.94
C TYR A 805 1.10 17.77 -35.34
N ASN A 806 2.36 18.10 -35.09
CA ASN A 806 3.31 17.24 -34.40
C ASN A 806 4.23 18.11 -33.53
N MET A 807 4.04 18.02 -32.21
CA MET A 807 4.67 18.89 -31.22
C MET A 807 6.00 18.35 -30.68
N PHE A 808 6.43 17.18 -31.12
CA PHE A 808 7.62 16.50 -30.58
C PHE A 808 8.52 15.91 -31.67
N GLY A 809 8.34 16.32 -32.94
CA GLY A 809 9.18 15.86 -34.04
C GLY A 809 9.12 14.35 -34.31
N ILE A 810 8.05 13.66 -33.89
CA ILE A 810 7.96 12.20 -33.95
C ILE A 810 7.98 11.72 -35.42
N ASP A 811 8.85 10.74 -35.72
CA ASP A 811 9.13 10.19 -37.07
C ASP A 811 9.63 11.23 -38.10
N ALA A 812 10.21 12.36 -37.66
CA ALA A 812 10.84 13.35 -38.52
C ALA A 812 12.29 12.96 -38.89
N VAL A 813 12.45 11.92 -39.72
CA VAL A 813 13.76 11.37 -40.14
C VAL A 813 14.52 12.31 -41.08
N ASP A 814 15.86 12.34 -40.99
CA ASP A 814 16.76 13.13 -41.84
C ASP A 814 16.44 12.97 -43.35
N ASP A 815 16.61 14.05 -44.11
CA ASP A 815 16.26 14.21 -45.54
C ASP A 815 14.77 14.13 -45.92
N ASN A 816 13.85 13.78 -44.99
CA ASN A 816 12.39 13.74 -45.24
C ASN A 816 11.51 14.14 -44.05
N ALA A 817 12.08 14.88 -43.10
CA ALA A 817 11.52 15.16 -41.78
C ALA A 817 10.07 15.68 -41.80
N LEU A 818 9.79 16.68 -42.65
CA LEU A 818 8.47 17.30 -42.76
C LEU A 818 7.39 16.32 -43.26
N SER A 819 7.70 15.55 -44.31
CA SER A 819 6.72 14.67 -44.94
C SER A 819 6.46 13.41 -44.13
N ALA A 820 7.51 12.84 -43.52
CA ALA A 820 7.39 11.68 -42.65
C ALA A 820 6.60 12.03 -41.37
N GLY A 821 6.98 13.11 -40.68
CA GLY A 821 6.33 13.56 -39.45
C GLY A 821 4.85 13.95 -39.65
N ALA A 822 4.51 14.61 -40.77
CA ALA A 822 3.11 14.98 -41.05
C ALA A 822 2.24 13.75 -41.36
N ARG A 823 2.78 12.75 -42.06
CA ARG A 823 2.04 11.51 -42.34
C ARG A 823 1.86 10.64 -41.10
N LYS A 824 2.82 10.66 -40.18
CA LYS A 824 2.67 10.08 -38.84
C LYS A 824 1.51 10.75 -38.11
N ALA A 825 1.53 12.07 -37.99
CA ALA A 825 0.46 12.84 -37.34
C ALA A 825 -0.94 12.56 -37.91
N TYR A 826 -1.06 12.41 -39.23
CA TYR A 826 -2.35 12.06 -39.85
C TYR A 826 -2.85 10.67 -39.43
N ARG A 827 -1.96 9.66 -39.33
CA ARG A 827 -2.33 8.29 -38.94
C ARG A 827 -2.76 8.21 -37.49
N GLU A 828 -2.10 8.97 -36.62
CA GLU A 828 -2.41 9.03 -35.18
C GLU A 828 -3.58 9.97 -34.85
N GLY A 829 -4.16 10.64 -35.85
CA GLY A 829 -5.33 11.52 -35.64
C GLY A 829 -5.01 12.85 -34.97
N TRP A 830 -3.77 13.35 -35.07
CA TRP A 830 -3.33 14.61 -34.45
C TRP A 830 -3.83 15.83 -35.24
N PHE A 831 -5.14 16.06 -35.24
CA PHE A 831 -5.81 17.09 -36.05
C PHE A 831 -5.96 18.44 -35.34
N SER A 832 -5.50 18.52 -34.10
CA SER A 832 -5.39 19.72 -33.28
C SER A 832 -4.06 19.76 -32.51
N PRO A 833 -3.60 20.94 -32.07
CA PRO A 833 -2.46 21.06 -31.16
C PRO A 833 -2.60 20.18 -29.91
N GLU A 834 -3.80 20.12 -29.33
CA GLU A 834 -4.10 19.37 -28.12
C GLU A 834 -3.98 17.85 -28.34
N GLU A 835 -4.56 17.32 -29.43
CA GLU A 835 -4.41 15.90 -29.81
C GLU A 835 -2.94 15.55 -30.09
N ALA A 836 -2.18 16.45 -30.71
CA ALA A 836 -0.74 16.27 -30.94
C ALA A 836 0.09 16.28 -29.65
N ILE A 837 -0.31 17.06 -28.64
CA ILE A 837 0.31 17.05 -27.31
C ILE A 837 0.04 15.72 -26.61
N LYS A 838 -1.23 15.28 -26.60
CA LYS A 838 -1.64 14.01 -25.99
C LYS A 838 -0.95 12.80 -26.62
N GLY A 839 -1.12 12.58 -27.92
CA GLY A 839 -0.51 11.42 -28.60
C GLY A 839 1.02 11.48 -28.66
N GLY A 840 1.60 12.67 -28.57
CA GLY A 840 3.04 12.81 -28.39
C GLY A 840 3.52 12.39 -26.99
N ALA A 841 2.77 12.73 -25.94
CA ALA A 841 3.05 12.24 -24.59
C ALA A 841 2.86 10.73 -24.47
N GLU A 842 1.85 10.14 -25.13
CA GLU A 842 1.67 8.69 -25.26
C GLU A 842 2.94 8.04 -25.84
N PHE A 843 3.40 8.53 -26.99
CA PHE A 843 4.60 8.02 -27.64
C PHE A 843 5.84 8.09 -26.74
N ILE A 844 6.03 9.22 -26.04
CA ILE A 844 7.15 9.43 -25.10
C ILE A 844 7.02 8.50 -23.88
N GLY A 845 5.82 8.40 -23.33
CA GLY A 845 5.48 7.57 -22.18
C GLY A 845 5.77 6.11 -22.44
N GLU A 846 5.16 5.52 -23.47
CA GLU A 846 5.29 4.11 -23.82
C GLU A 846 6.72 3.69 -24.19
N ARG A 847 7.41 4.52 -25.01
CA ARG A 847 8.72 4.13 -25.57
C ARG A 847 9.87 4.25 -24.57
N TYR A 848 9.76 5.15 -23.59
CA TYR A 848 10.90 5.52 -22.77
C TYR A 848 10.61 5.43 -21.28
N ILE A 849 9.54 6.08 -20.82
CA ILE A 849 9.25 6.24 -19.39
C ILE A 849 8.68 4.94 -18.79
N HIS A 850 7.68 4.34 -19.44
CA HIS A 850 7.02 3.09 -19.05
C HIS A 850 7.58 1.87 -19.79
N SER A 851 8.78 2.00 -20.34
CA SER A 851 9.45 0.86 -20.98
C SER A 851 9.75 -0.23 -19.95
N SER A 852 9.92 -1.47 -20.39
CA SER A 852 10.32 -2.61 -19.54
C SER A 852 11.66 -2.42 -18.81
N TYR A 853 12.36 -1.31 -19.05
CA TYR A 853 13.64 -0.94 -18.47
C TYR A 853 13.52 0.13 -17.36
N ASN A 854 12.30 0.55 -17.00
CA ASN A 854 12.02 1.50 -15.90
C ASN A 854 12.87 2.80 -15.94
N GLN A 855 13.04 3.37 -17.13
CA GLN A 855 13.92 4.52 -17.38
C GLN A 855 13.22 5.86 -17.14
N ASN A 856 12.64 6.03 -15.97
CA ASN A 856 11.81 7.18 -15.61
C ASN A 856 12.58 8.44 -15.17
N THR A 857 13.88 8.56 -15.45
CA THR A 857 14.66 9.80 -15.22
C THR A 857 15.60 10.04 -16.39
N LEU A 858 15.98 11.30 -16.64
CA LEU A 858 16.97 11.63 -17.70
C LEU A 858 18.28 10.83 -17.51
N TYR A 859 18.70 10.65 -16.26
CA TYR A 859 19.86 9.83 -15.92
C TYR A 859 19.65 8.36 -16.36
N LYS A 860 18.52 7.75 -15.98
CA LYS A 860 18.24 6.34 -16.32
C LYS A 860 18.08 6.14 -17.82
N MET A 861 17.46 7.08 -18.53
CA MET A 861 17.37 7.09 -19.99
C MET A 861 18.75 7.14 -20.66
N ARG A 862 19.69 7.89 -20.10
CA ARG A 862 21.05 7.98 -20.64
C ARG A 862 21.91 6.78 -20.28
N TRP A 863 21.90 6.34 -19.03
CA TRP A 863 22.92 5.43 -18.50
C TRP A 863 22.43 4.00 -18.27
N ASN A 864 21.13 3.79 -18.11
CA ASN A 864 20.49 2.52 -17.76
C ASN A 864 21.20 1.80 -16.59
N PRO A 865 21.09 2.28 -15.34
CA PRO A 865 21.79 1.69 -14.20
C PRO A 865 21.34 0.26 -13.87
N GLU A 866 20.17 -0.18 -14.34
CA GLU A 866 19.69 -1.55 -14.16
C GLU A 866 20.38 -2.53 -15.12
N ASN A 867 20.69 -2.08 -16.35
CA ASN A 867 21.43 -2.85 -17.34
C ASN A 867 22.39 -1.94 -18.14
N PRO A 868 23.55 -1.57 -17.57
CA PRO A 868 24.45 -0.58 -18.17
C PRO A 868 24.89 -0.93 -19.58
N GLY A 869 24.75 0.04 -20.48
CA GLY A 869 25.10 -0.10 -21.91
C GLY A 869 23.98 -0.65 -22.80
N ASN A 870 22.83 -0.99 -22.22
CA ASN A 870 21.66 -1.41 -22.97
C ASN A 870 20.61 -0.28 -23.06
N HIS A 871 19.86 -0.22 -24.16
CA HIS A 871 18.69 0.64 -24.36
C HIS A 871 18.90 2.10 -23.88
N GLN A 872 19.75 2.86 -24.57
CA GLN A 872 20.06 4.24 -24.20
C GLN A 872 19.42 5.23 -25.17
N TYR A 873 18.91 6.33 -24.62
CA TYR A 873 18.26 7.36 -25.42
C TYR A 873 19.24 8.11 -26.35
N ALA A 874 20.49 8.27 -25.93
CA ALA A 874 21.48 9.05 -26.67
C ALA A 874 22.90 8.52 -26.49
N THR A 875 23.74 8.71 -27.51
CA THR A 875 25.18 8.43 -27.45
C THR A 875 25.97 9.56 -26.79
N ASP A 876 25.52 10.81 -26.87
CA ASP A 876 26.14 11.97 -26.21
C ASP A 876 26.20 11.77 -24.69
N MET A 877 27.40 11.71 -24.11
CA MET A 877 27.57 11.59 -22.65
C MET A 877 26.97 12.76 -21.87
N GLY A 878 26.87 13.93 -22.50
CA GLY A 878 26.32 15.16 -21.92
C GLY A 878 24.82 15.33 -22.12
N TRP A 879 24.12 14.39 -22.76
CA TRP A 879 22.71 14.55 -23.14
C TRP A 879 21.82 14.93 -21.96
N ALA A 880 21.86 14.18 -20.86
CA ALA A 880 21.03 14.44 -19.68
C ALA A 880 21.31 15.83 -19.07
N VAL A 881 22.59 16.22 -18.98
CA VAL A 881 23.01 17.53 -18.45
C VAL A 881 22.50 18.68 -19.29
N LYS A 882 22.51 18.53 -20.63
CA LYS A 882 22.05 19.58 -21.56
C LYS A 882 20.56 19.90 -21.37
N GLN A 883 19.74 18.95 -20.90
CA GLN A 883 18.30 19.15 -20.66
C GLN A 883 17.98 19.84 -19.32
N VAL A 884 18.85 19.72 -18.31
CA VAL A 884 18.57 20.15 -16.93
C VAL A 884 18.29 21.65 -16.80
N SER A 885 19.07 22.49 -17.51
CA SER A 885 19.01 23.94 -17.28
C SER A 885 17.63 24.54 -17.59
N THR A 886 16.98 24.06 -18.65
CA THR A 886 15.64 24.46 -19.06
C THR A 886 14.60 24.00 -18.04
N MET A 887 14.61 22.72 -17.66
CA MET A 887 13.67 22.17 -16.69
C MET A 887 13.79 22.87 -15.34
N LYS A 888 15.01 23.06 -14.84
CA LYS A 888 15.26 23.77 -13.56
C LYS A 888 14.74 25.20 -13.58
N ASN A 889 14.90 25.92 -14.70
CA ASN A 889 14.34 27.25 -14.86
C ASN A 889 12.80 27.23 -14.82
N MET A 890 12.16 26.28 -15.53
CA MET A 890 10.71 26.13 -15.51
C MET A 890 10.18 25.85 -14.10
N TYR A 891 10.79 24.90 -13.38
CA TYR A 891 10.42 24.58 -12.00
C TYR A 891 10.56 25.77 -11.03
N ASN A 892 11.51 26.68 -11.27
CA ASN A 892 11.68 27.89 -10.45
C ASN A 892 10.56 28.93 -10.67
N GLN A 893 9.81 28.84 -11.76
CA GLN A 893 8.68 29.72 -12.08
C GLN A 893 7.33 29.17 -11.59
N LEU A 894 7.32 27.95 -11.03
CA LEU A 894 6.13 27.30 -10.49
C LEU A 894 6.00 27.56 -8.99
N ASP A 895 4.76 27.67 -8.52
CA ASP A 895 4.43 27.89 -7.11
C ASP A 895 4.26 26.54 -6.40
N ASN A 896 5.18 26.25 -5.49
CA ASN A 896 5.20 25.03 -4.68
C ASN A 896 5.08 23.69 -5.46
N PRO A 897 5.78 23.51 -6.60
CA PRO A 897 5.75 22.25 -7.34
C PRO A 897 6.39 21.13 -6.51
N ILE A 898 5.87 19.92 -6.68
CA ILE A 898 6.48 18.69 -6.18
C ILE A 898 7.74 18.41 -6.99
N LEU A 899 8.84 18.16 -6.27
CA LEU A 899 10.14 17.77 -6.82
C LEU A 899 10.43 16.33 -6.38
N HIS A 900 10.09 15.37 -7.24
CA HIS A 900 10.32 13.96 -6.99
C HIS A 900 11.57 13.51 -7.74
N PHE A 901 12.57 13.03 -6.99
CA PHE A 901 13.83 12.55 -7.54
C PHE A 901 14.03 11.07 -7.22
N ASP A 902 14.70 10.34 -8.11
CA ASP A 902 15.16 8.98 -7.91
C ASP A 902 16.64 8.88 -8.32
N ILE A 903 17.49 8.74 -7.29
CA ILE A 903 18.95 8.76 -7.44
C ILE A 903 19.47 7.32 -7.42
N PRO A 904 20.09 6.82 -8.50
CA PRO A 904 20.70 5.50 -8.51
C PRO A 904 21.89 5.39 -7.56
N GLU A 905 22.03 4.26 -6.89
CA GLU A 905 23.18 3.88 -6.08
C GLU A 905 23.79 2.59 -6.63
N TYR A 906 25.06 2.66 -7.05
CA TYR A 906 25.82 1.49 -7.47
C TYR A 906 26.39 0.74 -6.25
N ARG A 907 26.52 -0.58 -6.37
CA ARG A 907 27.10 -1.46 -5.35
C ARG A 907 28.57 -1.15 -5.11
#